data_AF-A0A3A8YKQ8-F1
#
_entry.id   AF-A0A3A8YKQ8-F1
#
_cell.length_a   1.000
_cell.length_b   1.000
_cell.length_c   1.000
_cell.angle_alpha   90.00
_cell.angle_beta   90.00
_cell.angle_gamma   90.00
#
_symmetry.space_group_name_H-M   'P 1'
#
loop_
_entity.id
_entity.type
_entity.pdbx_description
1 polymer ?
#
loop_
_entity_poly.entity_id
_entity_poly.type
_entity_poly.pdbx_seq_one_letter_code
_entity_poly.pdbx_strand_id
1 'polypeptide(L)'
;MNKNINMPVILLEELTMDRLLSAFGMGNEIVFVVEDGKLFGGITQGDFKRALRKGTDVLMSQIVNREIKRITLSECADGLKGGECEAQRLFNEYIRINAIPVVDDEGVLCFQFERKKNRVKNQIINLLNISDSGDIFEAFIRCYADMNIVITGADDECLARAVKLFEKRVKKFNEKAVISVQSLKDCSFLESDSVVITLTDFCTLYLKEYAACGAAVVPLELLPAYEVFLKMNTFSIETLLTWKQVFGYEEAELIEENPYTCHLKVLMEQCGIHFKSLPDEDRDLFCRQNSGIPLILYSDCGKFRETISIGRLVEIIQLIKDYRDVSRQSYSSDIFIRDFRECFSSLLKQGAGKIYYEEFNKLDVKVKEEIVSIEKSLIHYKERHINGKCINVKDVRSIMCKEISYNFDFIYECIQYSINKVIYNKLTGMCRKVYRLNNRSLNELNYPDYPERSRINFLKEGSGMFPENFVEDLYGDKEYPVKELLKDIAGCKMDEICKGYIKYQSNYSSKHFNTDMYGSRITTDTPEEYKGTIYLLGRCIMSGYAVCDHDTTASYLQRLLNKNDYSYRVVNLAIDNGEYQYIYKKIMERDIKGSDIIVMQFPWADVEASNTIYFDYKNVAGQISDTSQEEKSFYWDVNCHCSKKGYEMIADCIYGHVKYDLMQGGIYQFRLDKELEKKIEDYLEKSRDRICSCNSIKQGEKVGAIVMNCNPFTYGHLYLVETASRLVDTLYIFVVQEDKSVFSFKERLKMVQDGVKGLDNVIVLSGGDFMISTVTFPGYFMKEDPTNTCYDSYLDLKIFLHYIVPAFHISVRFVGTEPFDQVTAKYNHDMQSILGMGGVQVVEVPRKKLGGGFISATVVRKLLKERKWDELRSFVPDSTYQIVRDGIEQ
;
A
#
# COMPACT_ATOMS: atom_id res chain seq x y z
N MET A 1 14.91 -31.33 -4.85
CA MET A 1 15.66 -32.05 -5.90
C MET A 1 14.68 -32.82 -6.76
N ASN A 2 14.89 -32.92 -8.08
CA ASN A 2 13.93 -33.51 -9.01
C ASN A 2 14.63 -34.34 -10.10
N LYS A 3 14.08 -35.50 -10.45
CA LYS A 3 14.52 -36.30 -11.60
C LYS A 3 13.95 -35.72 -12.90
N ASN A 4 14.79 -35.48 -13.91
CA ASN A 4 14.39 -35.02 -15.24
C ASN A 4 14.96 -35.92 -16.33
N ILE A 5 14.09 -36.41 -17.23
CA ILE A 5 14.44 -37.30 -18.34
C ILE A 5 14.63 -36.51 -19.65
N ASN A 6 14.04 -35.31 -19.75
CA ASN A 6 14.17 -34.44 -20.90
C ASN A 6 15.42 -33.56 -20.74
N MET A 7 16.56 -34.11 -21.16
CA MET A 7 17.87 -33.46 -21.07
C MET A 7 18.24 -32.77 -22.39
N PRO A 8 18.92 -31.61 -22.35
CA PRO A 8 19.51 -31.02 -23.54
C PRO A 8 20.71 -31.84 -24.01
N VAL A 9 20.54 -32.58 -25.10
CA VAL A 9 21.56 -33.49 -25.65
C VAL A 9 21.91 -33.09 -27.08
N ILE A 10 23.20 -33.03 -27.40
CA ILE A 10 23.72 -32.83 -28.76
C ILE A 10 24.68 -33.98 -29.10
N LEU A 11 24.54 -34.57 -30.29
CA LEU A 11 25.50 -35.55 -30.81
C LEU A 11 26.83 -34.85 -31.12
N LEU A 12 27.96 -35.47 -30.78
CA LEU A 12 29.29 -34.87 -30.97
C LEU A 12 29.53 -34.44 -32.43
N GLU A 13 29.04 -35.21 -33.39
CA GLU A 13 29.12 -34.92 -34.84
C GLU A 13 28.25 -33.74 -35.30
N GLU A 14 27.19 -33.40 -34.56
CA GLU A 14 26.29 -32.29 -34.84
C GLU A 14 26.66 -31.02 -34.03
N LEU A 15 27.74 -31.07 -33.26
CA LEU A 15 28.10 -30.00 -32.33
C LEU A 15 28.58 -28.76 -33.07
N THR A 16 27.67 -27.79 -33.24
CA THR A 16 27.91 -26.51 -33.90
C THR A 16 27.57 -25.34 -32.98
N MET A 17 28.08 -24.14 -33.32
CA MET A 17 27.73 -22.90 -32.63
C MET A 17 26.22 -22.64 -32.68
N ASP A 18 25.58 -22.83 -33.83
CA ASP A 18 24.13 -22.63 -34.00
C ASP A 18 23.31 -23.57 -33.11
N ARG A 19 23.71 -24.85 -32.99
CA ARG A 19 23.07 -25.81 -32.09
C ARG A 19 23.20 -25.41 -30.62
N LEU A 20 24.38 -24.92 -30.21
CA LEU A 20 24.60 -24.43 -28.85
C LEU A 20 23.84 -23.13 -28.57
N LEU A 21 23.77 -22.20 -29.52
CA LEU A 21 22.97 -20.98 -29.40
C LEU A 21 21.49 -21.30 -29.24
N SER A 22 20.97 -22.26 -30.01
CA SER A 22 19.60 -22.75 -29.85
C SER A 22 19.40 -23.37 -28.46
N ALA A 23 20.26 -24.29 -28.04
CA ALA A 23 20.12 -24.99 -26.76
C ALA A 23 20.24 -24.04 -25.56
N PHE A 24 21.24 -23.16 -25.52
CA PHE A 24 21.40 -22.19 -24.42
C PHE A 24 20.36 -21.06 -24.50
N GLY A 25 19.92 -20.69 -25.70
CA GLY A 25 18.84 -19.74 -25.92
C GLY A 25 17.53 -20.21 -25.27
N MET A 26 17.25 -21.52 -25.28
CA MET A 26 16.11 -22.13 -24.60
C MET A 26 16.20 -22.11 -23.05
N GLY A 27 17.29 -21.61 -22.47
CA GLY A 27 17.47 -21.50 -21.03
C GLY A 27 18.15 -22.70 -20.37
N ASN A 28 18.70 -23.63 -21.16
CA ASN A 28 19.50 -24.73 -20.61
C ASN A 28 20.77 -24.18 -19.95
N GLU A 29 21.12 -24.65 -18.75
CA GLU A 29 22.36 -24.20 -18.06
C GLU A 29 23.58 -25.03 -18.48
N ILE A 30 23.34 -26.29 -18.85
CA ILE A 30 24.31 -27.24 -19.37
C ILE A 30 23.70 -27.97 -20.56
N VAL A 31 24.52 -28.34 -21.53
CA VAL A 31 24.16 -29.24 -22.65
C VAL A 31 25.07 -30.45 -22.58
N PHE A 32 24.49 -31.65 -22.59
CA PHE A 32 25.26 -32.89 -22.62
C PHE A 32 25.63 -33.24 -24.05
N VAL A 33 26.88 -33.64 -24.23
CA VAL A 33 27.39 -34.10 -25.51
C VAL A 33 27.50 -35.62 -25.44
N VAL A 34 26.95 -36.30 -26.44
CA VAL A 34 26.96 -37.76 -26.52
C VAL A 34 27.63 -38.24 -27.79
N GLU A 35 28.35 -39.35 -27.68
CA GLU A 35 29.03 -40.05 -28.78
C GLU A 35 28.65 -41.53 -28.64
N ASP A 36 28.09 -42.13 -29.70
CA ASP A 36 27.58 -43.52 -29.70
C ASP A 36 26.62 -43.84 -28.54
N GLY A 37 25.78 -42.87 -28.16
CA GLY A 37 24.80 -42.99 -27.06
C GLY A 37 25.40 -42.84 -25.65
N LYS A 38 26.73 -42.74 -25.53
CA LYS A 38 27.44 -42.58 -24.25
C LYS A 38 27.70 -41.12 -23.94
N LEU A 39 27.69 -40.78 -22.65
CA LEU A 39 28.00 -39.43 -22.18
C LEU A 39 29.48 -39.12 -22.45
N PHE A 40 29.73 -38.29 -23.47
CA PHE A 40 31.06 -37.83 -23.84
C PHE A 40 31.53 -36.66 -22.95
N GLY A 41 30.60 -35.81 -22.53
CA GLY A 41 30.85 -34.71 -21.59
C GLY A 41 29.70 -33.71 -21.53
N GLY A 42 29.97 -32.51 -21.02
CA GLY A 42 28.99 -31.43 -20.96
C GLY A 42 29.60 -30.08 -21.23
N ILE A 43 28.79 -29.17 -21.77
CA ILE A 43 29.17 -27.77 -22.01
C ILE A 43 28.22 -26.91 -21.17
N THR A 44 28.76 -26.11 -20.27
CA THR A 44 27.97 -25.12 -19.52
C THR A 44 27.87 -23.81 -20.31
N GLN A 45 26.89 -22.96 -19.97
CA GLN A 45 26.87 -21.58 -20.50
C GLN A 45 28.18 -20.84 -20.24
N GLY A 46 28.86 -21.13 -19.12
CA GLY A 46 30.15 -20.52 -18.80
C GLY A 46 31.28 -20.98 -19.73
N ASP A 47 31.30 -22.26 -20.10
CA ASP A 47 32.24 -22.80 -21.09
C ASP A 47 32.04 -22.12 -22.44
N PHE A 48 30.78 -22.03 -22.87
CA PHE A 48 30.44 -21.44 -24.16
C PHE A 48 30.74 -19.92 -24.21
N LYS A 49 30.40 -19.16 -23.17
CA LYS A 49 30.76 -17.73 -23.06
C LYS A 49 32.28 -17.51 -23.15
N ARG A 50 33.09 -18.38 -22.52
CA ARG A 50 34.56 -18.32 -22.65
C ARG A 50 35.03 -18.61 -24.07
N ALA A 51 34.34 -19.48 -24.79
CA ALA A 51 34.62 -19.76 -26.20
C ALA A 51 34.34 -18.53 -27.08
N LEU A 52 33.16 -17.90 -26.90
CA LEU A 52 32.77 -16.72 -27.66
C LEU A 52 33.77 -15.56 -27.53
N ARG A 53 34.35 -15.36 -26.33
CA ARG A 53 35.39 -14.34 -26.11
C ARG A 53 36.70 -14.59 -26.86
N LYS A 54 36.98 -15.84 -27.24
CA LYS A 54 38.19 -16.22 -27.98
C LYS A 54 38.02 -16.08 -29.51
N GLY A 55 36.82 -15.74 -29.98
CA GLY A 55 36.51 -15.59 -31.41
C GLY A 55 35.89 -16.85 -32.06
N THR A 56 35.55 -16.73 -33.34
CA THR A 56 34.81 -17.75 -34.11
C THR A 56 35.61 -19.00 -34.49
N ASP A 57 36.93 -18.99 -34.29
CA ASP A 57 37.83 -20.08 -34.70
C ASP A 57 37.94 -21.21 -33.67
N VAL A 58 37.26 -21.10 -32.53
CA VAL A 58 37.24 -22.17 -31.52
C VAL A 58 36.39 -23.33 -32.01
N LEU A 59 37.01 -24.51 -32.15
CA LEU A 59 36.29 -25.74 -32.47
C LEU A 59 35.40 -26.13 -31.27
N MET A 60 34.08 -26.27 -31.47
CA MET A 60 33.14 -26.52 -30.37
C MET A 60 33.42 -27.83 -29.61
N SER A 61 34.05 -28.82 -30.25
CA SER A 61 34.46 -30.06 -29.58
C SER A 61 35.57 -29.85 -28.53
N GLN A 62 36.35 -28.77 -28.61
CA GLN A 62 37.42 -28.45 -27.66
C GLN A 62 36.92 -27.83 -26.35
N ILE A 63 35.66 -27.38 -26.31
CA ILE A 63 35.06 -26.76 -25.11
C ILE A 63 34.23 -27.75 -24.28
N VAL A 64 34.14 -29.00 -24.73
CA VAL A 64 33.43 -30.06 -23.99
C VAL A 64 34.21 -30.41 -22.72
N ASN A 65 33.59 -30.22 -21.57
CA ASN A 65 34.13 -30.69 -20.30
C ASN A 65 33.87 -32.20 -20.15
N ARG A 66 34.93 -32.99 -20.20
CA ARG A 66 34.86 -34.46 -20.02
C ARG A 66 34.86 -34.90 -18.56
N GLU A 67 35.18 -33.99 -17.63
CA GLU A 67 35.29 -34.26 -16.20
C GLU A 67 34.05 -33.81 -15.41
N ILE A 68 32.89 -33.73 -16.06
CA ILE A 68 31.64 -33.38 -15.37
C ILE A 68 31.30 -34.42 -14.31
N LYS A 69 30.85 -33.94 -13.15
CA LYS A 69 30.34 -34.80 -12.07
C LYS A 69 29.10 -35.54 -12.59
N ARG A 70 29.08 -36.85 -12.41
CA ARG A 70 27.98 -37.74 -12.81
C ARG A 70 27.73 -38.78 -11.72
N ILE A 71 26.55 -39.39 -11.74
CA ILE A 71 26.19 -40.51 -10.87
C ILE A 71 26.04 -41.75 -11.72
N THR A 72 26.66 -42.85 -11.32
CA THR A 72 26.48 -44.18 -11.93
C THR A 72 25.48 -44.97 -11.07
N LEU A 73 24.43 -45.54 -11.68
CA LEU A 73 23.37 -46.20 -10.91
C LEU A 73 23.84 -47.43 -10.12
N SER A 74 24.79 -48.22 -10.63
CA SER A 74 25.34 -49.39 -9.92
C SER A 74 26.21 -49.04 -8.71
N GLU A 75 26.77 -47.84 -8.67
CA GLU A 75 27.61 -47.37 -7.55
C GLU A 75 26.76 -46.92 -6.35
N CYS A 76 25.43 -46.86 -6.52
CA CYS A 76 24.47 -46.45 -5.49
C CYS A 76 23.93 -47.67 -4.75
N ALA A 77 24.16 -47.76 -3.43
CA ALA A 77 23.79 -48.92 -2.60
C ALA A 77 22.33 -49.40 -2.74
N ASP A 78 21.39 -48.48 -3.01
CA ASP A 78 19.95 -48.75 -3.16
C ASP A 78 19.38 -48.31 -4.53
N GLY A 79 20.21 -48.32 -5.59
CA GLY A 79 19.79 -47.90 -6.93
C GLY A 79 19.32 -46.44 -6.96
N LEU A 80 18.09 -46.16 -7.43
CA LEU A 80 17.57 -44.79 -7.58
C LEU A 80 17.57 -44.00 -6.26
N LYS A 81 17.20 -44.63 -5.13
CA LYS A 81 17.21 -43.96 -3.81
C LYS A 81 18.63 -43.61 -3.37
N GLY A 82 19.59 -44.49 -3.65
CA GLY A 82 21.00 -44.19 -3.40
C GLY A 82 21.51 -43.04 -4.29
N GLY A 83 21.07 -43.00 -5.55
CA GLY A 83 21.37 -41.91 -6.48
C GLY A 83 20.78 -40.57 -6.03
N GLU A 84 19.58 -40.56 -5.44
CA GLU A 84 18.99 -39.36 -4.84
C GLU A 84 19.83 -38.86 -3.64
N CYS A 85 20.21 -39.74 -2.73
CA CYS A 85 21.08 -39.38 -1.60
C CYS A 85 22.41 -38.78 -2.07
N GLU A 86 23.03 -39.39 -3.10
CA GLU A 86 24.30 -38.92 -3.65
C GLU A 86 24.14 -37.58 -4.38
N ALA A 87 23.08 -37.41 -5.17
CA ALA A 87 22.76 -36.13 -5.80
C ALA A 87 22.55 -35.02 -4.76
N GLN A 88 21.84 -35.31 -3.67
CA GLN A 88 21.65 -34.35 -2.57
C GLN A 88 22.99 -33.98 -1.90
N ARG A 89 23.86 -34.96 -1.68
CA ARG A 89 25.23 -34.75 -1.16
C ARG A 89 26.02 -33.81 -2.09
N LEU A 90 26.02 -34.10 -3.39
CA LEU A 90 26.71 -33.29 -4.40
C LEU A 90 26.13 -31.89 -4.52
N PHE A 91 24.80 -31.72 -4.44
CA PHE A 91 24.20 -30.39 -4.43
C PHE A 91 24.54 -29.58 -3.18
N ASN A 92 24.70 -30.23 -2.03
CA ASN A 92 25.12 -29.57 -0.79
C ASN A 92 26.62 -29.18 -0.83
N GLU A 93 27.46 -30.05 -1.41
CA GLU A 93 28.91 -29.80 -1.55
C GLU A 93 29.22 -28.73 -2.62
N TYR A 94 28.50 -28.78 -3.75
CA TYR A 94 28.73 -27.92 -4.91
C TYR A 94 27.54 -27.00 -5.18
N ILE A 95 27.51 -25.85 -4.51
CA ILE A 95 26.42 -24.87 -4.58
C ILE A 95 26.12 -24.39 -6.02
N ARG A 96 27.13 -24.36 -6.91
CA ARG A 96 26.99 -23.89 -8.31
C ARG A 96 26.47 -24.96 -9.28
N ILE A 97 26.42 -26.23 -8.88
CA ILE A 97 25.87 -27.29 -9.72
C ILE A 97 24.35 -27.30 -9.53
N ASN A 98 23.62 -27.21 -10.65
CA ASN A 98 22.16 -27.21 -10.68
C ASN A 98 21.57 -28.46 -11.35
N ALA A 99 22.37 -29.16 -12.15
CA ALA A 99 22.01 -30.41 -12.81
C ALA A 99 23.17 -31.41 -12.72
N ILE A 100 22.87 -32.68 -12.44
CA ILE A 100 23.83 -33.78 -12.36
C ILE A 100 23.34 -34.91 -13.26
N PRO A 101 24.06 -35.29 -14.33
CA PRO A 101 23.70 -36.42 -15.17
C PRO A 101 23.85 -37.75 -14.44
N VAL A 102 22.96 -38.67 -14.78
CA VAL A 102 22.95 -40.05 -14.31
C VAL A 102 23.15 -40.97 -15.51
N VAL A 103 24.12 -41.86 -15.39
CA VAL A 103 24.48 -42.84 -16.42
C VAL A 103 24.29 -44.27 -15.92
N ASP A 104 24.14 -45.20 -16.85
CA ASP A 104 24.26 -46.62 -16.57
C ASP A 104 25.73 -47.07 -16.54
N ASP A 105 25.94 -48.38 -16.35
CA ASP A 105 27.26 -49.00 -16.20
C ASP A 105 28.09 -48.97 -17.49
N GLU A 106 27.43 -48.81 -18.64
CA GLU A 106 28.07 -48.66 -19.94
C GLU A 106 28.38 -47.20 -20.29
N GLY A 107 27.95 -46.26 -19.44
CA GLY A 107 28.12 -44.82 -19.60
C GLY A 107 27.03 -44.16 -20.43
N VAL A 108 25.93 -44.85 -20.73
CA VAL A 108 24.79 -44.30 -21.48
C VAL A 108 24.04 -43.32 -20.59
N LEU A 109 23.75 -42.13 -21.12
CA LEU A 109 23.04 -41.08 -20.40
C LEU A 109 21.56 -41.46 -20.20
N CYS A 110 21.11 -41.62 -18.95
CA CYS A 110 19.76 -42.05 -18.63
C CYS A 110 18.81 -40.88 -18.30
N PHE A 111 19.21 -40.03 -17.36
CA PHE A 111 18.43 -38.88 -16.88
C PHE A 111 19.35 -37.92 -16.10
N GLN A 112 18.83 -36.80 -15.60
CA GLN A 112 19.55 -35.91 -14.69
C GLN A 112 18.78 -35.67 -13.39
N PHE A 113 19.49 -35.39 -12.31
CA PHE A 113 18.91 -34.74 -11.13
C PHE A 113 19.07 -33.23 -11.25
N GLU A 114 18.02 -32.49 -10.92
CA GLU A 114 18.01 -31.03 -10.85
C GLU A 114 17.79 -30.55 -9.41
N ARG A 115 18.47 -29.46 -9.03
CA ARG A 115 18.30 -28.82 -7.72
C ARG A 115 16.86 -28.34 -7.53
N LYS A 116 16.32 -27.61 -8.52
CA LYS A 116 14.94 -27.09 -8.58
C LYS A 116 14.33 -27.47 -9.94
N LYS A 117 13.13 -28.06 -9.93
CA LYS A 117 12.39 -28.44 -11.15
C LYS A 117 12.12 -27.20 -11.99
N ASN A 118 12.42 -27.25 -13.28
CA ASN A 118 12.05 -26.19 -14.24
C ASN A 118 12.45 -24.78 -13.77
N ARG A 119 13.59 -24.63 -13.08
CA ARG A 119 13.99 -23.37 -12.41
C ARG A 119 13.88 -22.15 -13.33
N VAL A 120 14.53 -22.20 -14.49
CA VAL A 120 14.57 -21.07 -15.45
C VAL A 120 13.17 -20.77 -15.99
N LYS A 121 12.44 -21.80 -16.42
CA LYS A 121 11.05 -21.67 -16.87
C LYS A 121 10.15 -21.03 -15.81
N ASN A 122 10.23 -21.48 -14.56
CA ASN A 122 9.45 -20.94 -13.45
C ASN A 122 9.82 -19.47 -13.15
N GLN A 123 11.09 -19.08 -13.31
CA GLN A 123 11.53 -17.69 -13.18
C GLN A 123 10.93 -16.81 -14.29
N ILE A 124 10.96 -17.26 -15.55
CA ILE A 124 10.38 -16.54 -16.70
C ILE A 124 8.89 -16.37 -16.52
N ILE A 125 8.19 -17.45 -16.15
CA ILE A 125 6.76 -17.42 -15.88
C ILE A 125 6.43 -16.43 -14.76
N ASN A 126 7.17 -16.45 -13.65
CA ASN A 126 7.01 -15.49 -12.57
C ASN A 126 7.17 -14.04 -13.06
N LEU A 127 8.21 -13.75 -13.85
CA LEU A 127 8.45 -12.42 -14.40
C LEU A 127 7.35 -11.97 -15.37
N LEU A 128 6.86 -12.86 -16.25
CA LEU A 128 5.69 -12.58 -17.12
C LEU A 128 4.45 -12.27 -16.28
N ASN A 129 4.26 -13.01 -15.18
CA ASN A 129 3.12 -12.84 -14.30
C ASN A 129 3.12 -11.51 -13.56
N ILE A 130 4.29 -11.09 -13.04
CA ILE A 130 4.53 -9.79 -12.41
C ILE A 130 4.40 -8.66 -13.43
N SER A 131 4.87 -8.86 -14.66
CA SER A 131 4.88 -7.83 -15.71
C SER A 131 3.50 -7.58 -16.33
N ASP A 132 2.49 -8.41 -16.06
CA ASP A 132 1.12 -8.29 -16.60
C ASP A 132 0.32 -7.15 -15.94
N SER A 133 0.86 -5.94 -15.99
CA SER A 133 0.26 -4.69 -15.53
C SER A 133 -0.04 -3.76 -16.72
N GLY A 134 -1.13 -2.99 -16.64
CA GLY A 134 -1.42 -1.97 -17.65
C GLY A 134 -0.35 -0.88 -17.65
N ASP A 135 0.06 -0.45 -16.46
CA ASP A 135 0.96 0.68 -16.23
C ASP A 135 2.37 0.41 -16.76
N ILE A 136 2.87 -0.82 -16.57
CA ILE A 136 4.16 -1.28 -17.14
C ILE A 136 4.15 -1.13 -18.66
N PHE A 137 3.10 -1.65 -19.32
CA PHE A 137 3.02 -1.64 -20.78
C PHE A 137 2.66 -0.27 -21.36
N GLU A 138 1.95 0.58 -20.61
CA GLU A 138 1.76 1.98 -20.99
C GLU A 138 3.11 2.72 -21.02
N ALA A 139 3.90 2.59 -19.95
CA ALA A 139 5.23 3.18 -19.86
C ALA A 139 6.16 2.63 -20.94
N PHE A 140 6.19 1.30 -21.12
CA PHE A 140 6.96 0.66 -22.18
C PHE A 140 6.60 1.20 -23.57
N ILE A 141 5.31 1.33 -23.90
CA ILE A 141 4.89 1.83 -25.21
C ILE A 141 5.19 3.32 -25.40
N ARG A 142 5.15 4.13 -24.34
CA ARG A 142 5.64 5.53 -24.43
C ARG A 142 7.12 5.61 -24.81
N CYS A 143 7.92 4.60 -24.47
CA CYS A 143 9.34 4.54 -24.81
C CYS A 143 9.61 4.01 -26.23
N TYR A 144 8.76 3.10 -26.74
CA TYR A 144 9.01 2.33 -27.97
C TYR A 144 7.84 2.38 -28.96
N ALA A 145 7.12 3.51 -29.01
CA ALA A 145 5.79 3.64 -29.64
C ALA A 145 5.72 3.25 -31.13
N ASP A 146 6.85 3.20 -31.84
CA ASP A 146 6.91 2.96 -33.29
C ASP A 146 7.88 1.83 -33.68
N MET A 147 8.41 1.08 -32.71
CA MET A 147 9.38 0.02 -32.98
C MET A 147 8.72 -1.35 -33.18
N ASN A 148 9.33 -2.19 -34.02
CA ASN A 148 8.96 -3.60 -34.16
C ASN A 148 9.37 -4.36 -32.89
N ILE A 149 8.41 -5.03 -32.25
CA ILE A 149 8.68 -5.80 -31.02
C ILE A 149 9.01 -7.23 -31.42
N VAL A 150 10.22 -7.67 -31.10
CA VAL A 150 10.69 -9.03 -31.36
C VAL A 150 10.94 -9.73 -30.02
N ILE A 151 10.43 -10.94 -29.83
CA ILE A 151 10.62 -11.72 -28.61
C ILE A 151 11.51 -12.92 -28.91
N THR A 152 12.50 -13.18 -28.06
CA THR A 152 13.42 -14.32 -28.23
C THR A 152 13.90 -14.92 -26.91
N GLY A 153 14.40 -16.16 -26.98
CA GLY A 153 14.86 -16.94 -25.84
C GLY A 153 13.75 -17.73 -25.13
N ALA A 154 14.16 -18.74 -24.35
CA ALA A 154 13.32 -19.73 -23.67
C ALA A 154 12.72 -20.82 -24.59
N ASP A 155 12.01 -21.77 -23.98
CA ASP A 155 11.26 -22.82 -24.68
C ASP A 155 9.99 -22.26 -25.36
N ASP A 156 9.40 -23.06 -26.26
CA ASP A 156 8.21 -22.68 -27.04
C ASP A 156 7.01 -22.30 -26.15
N GLU A 157 6.89 -22.91 -24.97
CA GLU A 157 5.81 -22.61 -24.03
C GLU A 157 5.98 -21.21 -23.44
N CYS A 158 7.18 -20.87 -22.97
CA CYS A 158 7.52 -19.54 -22.48
C CYS A 158 7.35 -18.47 -23.57
N LEU A 159 7.82 -18.75 -24.79
CA LEU A 159 7.68 -17.84 -25.93
C LEU A 159 6.21 -17.57 -26.26
N ALA A 160 5.38 -18.62 -26.39
CA ALA A 160 3.96 -18.47 -26.68
C ALA A 160 3.23 -17.64 -25.60
N ARG A 161 3.61 -17.83 -24.33
CA ARG A 161 3.07 -17.04 -23.21
C ARG A 161 3.49 -15.57 -23.28
N ALA A 162 4.77 -15.30 -23.56
CA ALA A 162 5.28 -13.96 -23.71
C ALA A 162 4.58 -13.22 -24.86
N VAL A 163 4.47 -13.85 -26.04
CA VAL A 163 3.73 -13.29 -27.19
C VAL A 163 2.31 -12.95 -26.80
N LYS A 164 1.58 -13.88 -26.18
CA LYS A 164 0.20 -13.65 -25.77
C LYS A 164 0.07 -12.48 -24.79
N LEU A 165 1.01 -12.33 -23.85
CA LEU A 165 1.03 -11.21 -22.91
C LEU A 165 1.25 -9.89 -23.64
N PHE A 166 2.28 -9.82 -24.49
CA PHE A 166 2.61 -8.63 -25.26
C PHE A 166 1.46 -8.26 -26.20
N GLU A 167 0.89 -9.20 -26.95
CA GLU A 167 -0.26 -8.94 -27.80
C GLU A 167 -1.44 -8.38 -27.01
N LYS A 168 -1.77 -8.98 -25.86
CA LYS A 168 -2.86 -8.51 -25.00
C LYS A 168 -2.62 -7.08 -24.48
N ARG A 169 -1.40 -6.75 -24.08
CA ARG A 169 -1.08 -5.50 -23.37
C ARG A 169 -0.65 -4.38 -24.29
N VAL A 170 0.24 -4.65 -25.24
CA VAL A 170 0.71 -3.66 -26.22
C VAL A 170 -0.42 -3.22 -27.13
N LYS A 171 -1.21 -4.15 -27.70
CA LYS A 171 -2.29 -3.78 -28.63
C LYS A 171 -3.38 -2.92 -27.97
N LYS A 172 -3.49 -2.92 -26.64
CA LYS A 172 -4.36 -2.01 -25.89
C LYS A 172 -3.95 -0.54 -26.03
N PHE A 173 -2.64 -0.27 -26.14
CA PHE A 173 -2.08 1.08 -26.20
C PHE A 173 -1.61 1.48 -27.60
N ASN A 174 -1.23 0.51 -28.43
CA ASN A 174 -0.87 0.70 -29.84
C ASN A 174 -1.37 -0.48 -30.68
N GLU A 175 -2.54 -0.32 -31.30
CA GLU A 175 -3.18 -1.36 -32.13
C GLU A 175 -2.35 -1.76 -33.37
N LYS A 176 -1.44 -0.89 -33.83
CA LYS A 176 -0.61 -1.12 -35.03
C LYS A 176 0.74 -1.78 -34.71
N ALA A 177 1.06 -2.01 -33.44
CA ALA A 177 2.33 -2.60 -33.05
C ALA A 177 2.50 -4.00 -33.65
N VAL A 178 3.66 -4.23 -34.29
CA VAL A 178 4.05 -5.53 -34.83
C VAL A 178 4.80 -6.30 -33.76
N ILE A 179 4.34 -7.51 -33.45
CA ILE A 179 4.95 -8.41 -32.47
C ILE A 179 5.31 -9.71 -33.17
N SER A 180 6.56 -10.14 -33.07
CA SER A 180 7.05 -11.37 -33.70
C SER A 180 7.98 -12.16 -32.79
N VAL A 181 8.17 -13.44 -33.09
CA VAL A 181 9.18 -14.30 -32.47
C VAL A 181 10.24 -14.62 -33.50
N GLN A 182 11.51 -14.45 -33.13
CA GLN A 182 12.65 -14.76 -34.00
C GLN A 182 13.70 -15.56 -33.25
N SER A 183 14.51 -16.34 -33.98
CA SER A 183 15.61 -17.07 -33.38
C SER A 183 16.67 -16.11 -32.83
N LEU A 184 17.44 -16.55 -31.84
CA LEU A 184 18.52 -15.73 -31.27
C LEU A 184 19.53 -15.26 -32.34
N LYS A 185 19.74 -16.08 -33.36
CA LYS A 185 20.58 -15.78 -34.52
C LYS A 185 19.98 -14.68 -35.38
N ASP A 186 18.70 -14.78 -35.73
CA ASP A 186 18.02 -13.78 -36.58
C ASP A 186 17.96 -12.42 -35.87
N CYS A 187 17.73 -12.41 -34.56
CA CYS A 187 17.77 -11.19 -33.75
C CYS A 187 19.11 -10.45 -33.82
N SER A 188 20.21 -11.15 -34.12
CA SER A 188 21.55 -10.54 -34.23
C SER A 188 21.66 -9.57 -35.40
N PHE A 189 20.76 -9.65 -36.38
CA PHE A 189 20.74 -8.81 -37.59
C PHE A 189 19.69 -7.69 -37.53
N LEU A 190 19.02 -7.50 -36.40
CA LEU A 190 18.03 -6.44 -36.23
C LEU A 190 18.68 -5.08 -35.99
N GLU A 191 18.01 -4.03 -36.47
CA GLU A 191 18.48 -2.64 -36.46
C GLU A 191 17.64 -1.78 -35.50
N SER A 192 17.92 -0.48 -35.46
CA SER A 192 17.33 0.49 -34.50
C SER A 192 15.83 0.75 -34.64
N ASP A 193 15.17 0.18 -35.67
CA ASP A 193 13.71 0.20 -35.84
C ASP A 193 13.00 -0.87 -35.00
N SER A 194 13.76 -1.70 -34.28
CA SER A 194 13.28 -2.85 -33.55
C SER A 194 13.67 -2.79 -32.06
N VAL A 195 12.84 -3.41 -31.23
CA VAL A 195 13.13 -3.68 -29.82
C VAL A 195 13.01 -5.18 -29.55
N VAL A 196 14.07 -5.77 -29.01
CA VAL A 196 14.18 -7.21 -28.76
C VAL A 196 13.97 -7.50 -27.28
N ILE A 197 12.90 -8.21 -26.95
CA ILE A 197 12.60 -8.72 -25.62
C ILE A 197 13.27 -10.07 -25.43
N THR A 198 14.24 -10.14 -24.53
CA THR A 198 14.95 -11.39 -24.21
C THR A 198 14.39 -12.04 -22.96
N LEU A 199 13.98 -13.31 -23.06
CA LEU A 199 13.41 -14.05 -21.93
C LEU A 199 14.48 -14.71 -21.03
N THR A 200 15.74 -14.74 -21.44
CA THR A 200 16.85 -15.33 -20.65
C THR A 200 18.07 -14.41 -20.61
N ASP A 201 18.78 -14.41 -19.48
CA ASP A 201 20.03 -13.67 -19.28
C ASP A 201 21.09 -14.04 -20.34
N PHE A 202 21.09 -15.30 -20.77
CA PHE A 202 21.98 -15.75 -21.84
C PHE A 202 21.72 -15.01 -23.16
N CYS A 203 20.45 -14.87 -23.57
CA CYS A 203 20.08 -14.17 -24.80
C CYS A 203 20.42 -12.68 -24.71
N THR A 204 20.14 -12.04 -23.57
CA THR A 204 20.52 -10.64 -23.31
C THR A 204 22.02 -10.45 -23.51
N LEU A 205 22.82 -11.27 -22.83
CA LEU A 205 24.28 -11.18 -22.86
C LEU A 205 24.80 -11.42 -24.28
N TYR A 206 24.27 -12.44 -24.96
CA TYR A 206 24.67 -12.76 -26.33
C TYR A 206 24.44 -11.60 -27.29
N LEU A 207 23.22 -11.04 -27.31
CA LEU A 207 22.86 -9.96 -28.23
C LEU A 207 23.62 -8.66 -27.94
N LYS A 208 23.79 -8.31 -26.66
CA LYS A 208 24.50 -7.08 -26.24
C LYS A 208 26.02 -7.19 -26.40
N GLU A 209 26.66 -8.27 -25.93
CA GLU A 209 28.13 -8.35 -25.84
C GLU A 209 28.79 -9.04 -27.03
N TYR A 210 28.14 -10.00 -27.69
CA TYR A 210 28.79 -10.88 -28.67
C TYR A 210 28.29 -10.67 -30.10
N ALA A 211 26.98 -10.47 -30.27
CA ALA A 211 26.38 -10.21 -31.58
C ALA A 211 26.43 -8.74 -31.99
N ALA A 212 26.54 -7.83 -31.01
CA ALA A 212 26.44 -6.38 -31.20
C ALA A 212 25.19 -5.97 -32.00
N CYS A 213 24.03 -6.51 -31.58
CA CYS A 213 22.73 -6.25 -32.19
C CYS A 213 22.45 -4.73 -32.26
N GLY A 214 22.00 -4.24 -33.43
CA GLY A 214 21.68 -2.82 -33.64
C GLY A 214 20.34 -2.38 -33.05
N ALA A 215 19.47 -3.34 -32.71
CA ALA A 215 18.19 -3.11 -32.05
C ALA A 215 18.34 -2.86 -30.53
N ALA A 216 17.35 -2.19 -29.93
CA ALA A 216 17.30 -2.04 -28.48
C ALA A 216 17.01 -3.40 -27.81
N VAL A 217 17.90 -3.90 -26.95
CA VAL A 217 17.72 -5.18 -26.25
C VAL A 217 17.19 -4.94 -24.83
N VAL A 218 15.96 -5.38 -24.56
CA VAL A 218 15.27 -5.22 -23.28
C VAL A 218 15.04 -6.59 -22.61
N PRO A 219 15.79 -6.92 -21.55
CA PRO A 219 15.55 -8.11 -20.75
C PRO A 219 14.15 -8.11 -20.15
N LEU A 220 13.50 -9.28 -20.10
CA LEU A 220 12.19 -9.45 -19.46
C LEU A 220 12.18 -8.94 -18.01
N GLU A 221 13.28 -9.16 -17.28
CA GLU A 221 13.46 -8.70 -15.90
C GLU A 221 13.43 -7.18 -15.72
N LEU A 222 13.63 -6.39 -16.78
CA LEU A 222 13.53 -4.93 -16.73
C LEU A 222 12.10 -4.41 -16.93
N LEU A 223 11.16 -5.22 -17.43
CA LEU A 223 9.79 -4.75 -17.64
C LEU A 223 9.13 -4.19 -16.37
N PRO A 224 9.22 -4.82 -15.18
CA PRO A 224 8.65 -4.26 -13.96
C PRO A 224 9.19 -2.86 -13.61
N ALA A 225 10.43 -2.54 -13.99
CA ALA A 225 11.01 -1.23 -13.72
C ALA A 225 10.32 -0.09 -14.51
N TYR A 226 9.61 -0.39 -15.61
CA TYR A 226 8.87 0.62 -16.35
C TYR A 226 7.68 1.18 -15.56
N GLU A 227 7.14 0.48 -14.55
CA GLU A 227 6.11 1.05 -13.68
C GLU A 227 6.62 2.31 -12.95
N VAL A 228 7.92 2.32 -12.60
CA VAL A 228 8.60 3.43 -11.94
C VAL A 228 8.56 4.71 -12.80
N PHE A 229 8.54 4.58 -14.13
CA PHE A 229 8.46 5.70 -15.06
C PHE A 229 7.23 6.58 -14.83
N LEU A 230 6.07 5.97 -14.55
CA LEU A 230 4.84 6.73 -14.29
C LEU A 230 4.93 7.48 -12.95
N LYS A 231 5.59 6.88 -11.94
CA LYS A 231 5.79 7.52 -10.63
C LYS A 231 6.69 8.76 -10.73
N MET A 232 7.76 8.71 -11.53
CA MET A 232 8.65 9.85 -11.76
C MET A 232 7.91 11.09 -12.27
N ASN A 233 6.91 10.91 -13.14
CA ASN A 233 6.10 12.01 -13.68
C ASN A 233 5.24 12.71 -12.61
N THR A 234 5.14 12.18 -11.40
CA THR A 234 4.37 12.79 -10.30
C THR A 234 5.20 13.67 -9.37
N PHE A 235 6.51 13.76 -9.60
CA PHE A 235 7.43 14.54 -8.78
C PHE A 235 7.42 16.01 -9.17
N SER A 236 7.38 16.89 -8.16
CA SER A 236 7.61 18.31 -8.38
C SER A 236 9.10 18.62 -8.30
N ILE A 237 9.52 19.70 -8.97
CA ILE A 237 10.89 20.23 -8.86
C ILE A 237 11.26 20.50 -7.39
N GLU A 238 10.30 20.95 -6.57
CA GLU A 238 10.50 21.19 -5.13
C GLU A 238 10.88 19.91 -4.37
N THR A 239 10.21 18.78 -4.63
CA THR A 239 10.53 17.49 -4.00
C THR A 239 11.94 17.03 -4.38
N LEU A 240 12.31 17.15 -5.65
CA LEU A 240 13.64 16.78 -6.14
C LEU A 240 14.74 17.69 -5.55
N LEU A 241 14.49 18.99 -5.45
CA LEU A 241 15.40 19.93 -4.77
C LEU A 241 15.57 19.60 -3.28
N THR A 242 14.50 19.18 -2.61
CA THR A 242 14.56 18.74 -1.21
C THR A 242 15.45 17.52 -1.05
N TRP A 243 15.28 16.49 -1.90
CA TRP A 243 16.17 15.32 -1.94
C TRP A 243 17.63 15.74 -2.14
N LYS A 244 17.89 16.59 -3.14
CA LYS A 244 19.24 17.10 -3.42
C LYS A 244 19.84 17.85 -2.23
N GLN A 245 19.07 18.69 -1.55
CA GLN A 245 19.53 19.44 -0.38
C GLN A 245 19.85 18.53 0.81
N VAL A 246 19.07 17.47 1.01
CA VAL A 246 19.26 16.54 2.12
C VAL A 246 20.52 15.69 1.92
N PHE A 247 20.75 15.19 0.71
CA PHE A 247 21.83 14.23 0.44
C PHE A 247 23.06 14.82 -0.26
N GLY A 248 22.97 16.04 -0.79
CA GLY A 248 24.13 16.80 -1.28
C GLY A 248 24.76 16.30 -2.58
N TYR A 249 24.06 15.49 -3.38
CA TYR A 249 24.56 15.06 -4.68
C TYR A 249 24.55 16.21 -5.69
N GLU A 250 25.59 16.27 -6.52
CA GLU A 250 25.80 17.33 -7.51
C GLU A 250 25.99 16.77 -8.92
N GLU A 251 26.41 15.51 -9.05
CA GLU A 251 26.65 14.86 -10.33
C GLU A 251 26.13 13.41 -10.32
N ALA A 252 25.89 12.85 -11.50
CA ALA A 252 25.41 11.50 -11.68
C ALA A 252 25.97 10.83 -12.95
N GLU A 253 25.96 9.52 -13.01
CA GLU A 253 26.34 8.74 -14.20
C GLU A 253 25.33 7.62 -14.45
N LEU A 254 24.94 7.45 -15.72
CA LEU A 254 24.09 6.37 -16.19
C LEU A 254 24.93 5.24 -16.76
N ILE A 255 24.58 4.02 -16.38
CA ILE A 255 25.24 2.81 -16.90
C ILE A 255 24.70 2.47 -18.29
N GLU A 256 23.41 2.70 -18.52
CA GLU A 256 22.72 2.48 -19.79
C GLU A 256 21.82 3.68 -20.11
N GLU A 257 21.96 4.22 -21.33
CA GLU A 257 21.04 5.21 -21.87
C GLU A 257 19.91 4.51 -22.61
N ASN A 258 18.69 4.71 -22.14
CA ASN A 258 17.45 4.26 -22.77
C ASN A 258 16.37 5.33 -22.51
N PRO A 259 15.19 5.26 -23.16
CA PRO A 259 14.17 6.29 -23.00
C PRO A 259 13.77 6.55 -21.53
N TYR A 260 13.80 5.51 -20.68
CA TYR A 260 13.54 5.60 -19.25
C TYR A 260 14.63 6.38 -18.50
N THR A 261 15.91 6.05 -18.71
CA THR A 261 17.02 6.75 -18.04
C THR A 261 17.23 8.16 -18.56
N CYS A 262 16.95 8.41 -19.84
CA CYS A 262 16.97 9.75 -20.43
C CYS A 262 15.93 10.68 -19.78
N HIS A 263 14.73 10.17 -19.45
CA HIS A 263 13.72 10.96 -18.76
C HIS A 263 14.17 11.37 -17.36
N LEU A 264 14.74 10.43 -16.60
CA LEU A 264 15.33 10.73 -15.29
C LEU A 264 16.45 11.78 -15.40
N LYS A 265 17.34 11.64 -16.39
CA LYS A 265 18.43 12.58 -16.66
C LYS A 265 17.91 14.01 -16.80
N VAL A 266 16.88 14.22 -17.63
CA VAL A 266 16.26 15.54 -17.82
C VAL A 266 15.69 16.10 -16.51
N LEU A 267 14.97 15.28 -15.72
CA LEU A 267 14.42 15.72 -14.44
C LEU A 267 15.51 16.13 -13.44
N MET A 268 16.59 15.35 -13.35
CA MET A 268 17.69 15.62 -12.43
C MET A 268 18.54 16.83 -12.88
N GLU A 269 18.75 17.02 -14.18
CA GLU A 269 19.42 18.20 -14.74
C GLU A 269 18.65 19.49 -14.45
N GLN A 270 17.31 19.46 -14.47
CA GLN A 270 16.47 20.60 -14.05
C GLN A 270 16.69 21.00 -12.57
N CYS A 271 17.17 20.08 -11.75
CA CYS A 271 17.55 20.33 -10.35
C CYS A 271 19.04 20.66 -10.17
N GLY A 272 19.78 20.80 -11.27
CA GLY A 272 21.21 21.09 -11.29
C GLY A 272 22.07 19.91 -10.85
N ILE A 273 21.70 18.67 -11.23
CA ILE A 273 22.58 17.51 -11.18
C ILE A 273 23.23 17.35 -12.56
N HIS A 274 24.56 17.28 -12.62
CA HIS A 274 25.30 17.15 -13.87
C HIS A 274 25.58 15.68 -14.23
N PHE A 275 25.26 15.26 -15.45
CA PHE A 275 25.54 13.88 -15.89
C PHE A 275 26.90 13.75 -16.58
N LYS A 276 27.68 12.75 -16.18
CA LYS A 276 28.96 12.37 -16.79
C LYS A 276 28.84 11.07 -17.60
N SER A 277 29.85 10.78 -18.43
CA SER A 277 29.96 9.53 -19.19
C SER A 277 30.73 8.48 -18.38
N LEU A 278 30.19 7.26 -18.29
CA LEU A 278 30.85 6.14 -17.60
C LEU A 278 31.94 5.49 -18.49
N PRO A 279 33.17 5.27 -17.98
CA PRO A 279 34.21 4.51 -18.68
C PRO A 279 33.78 3.07 -18.98
N ASP A 280 34.24 2.51 -20.09
CA ASP A 280 33.81 1.18 -20.55
C ASP A 280 34.17 0.05 -19.58
N GLU A 281 35.30 0.14 -18.88
CA GLU A 281 35.77 -0.86 -17.91
C GLU A 281 34.84 -1.01 -16.70
N ASP A 282 34.17 0.09 -16.30
CA ASP A 282 33.22 0.09 -15.18
C ASP A 282 31.86 -0.48 -15.60
N ARG A 283 31.42 -0.27 -16.85
CA ARG A 283 30.13 -0.78 -17.36
C ARG A 283 30.02 -2.31 -17.20
N ASP A 284 31.10 -3.02 -17.54
CA ASP A 284 31.16 -4.49 -17.48
C ASP A 284 31.03 -5.09 -16.07
N LEU A 285 31.40 -4.32 -15.04
CA LEU A 285 31.29 -4.74 -13.64
C LEU A 285 29.84 -4.69 -13.14
N PHE A 286 29.07 -3.71 -13.60
CA PHE A 286 27.70 -3.44 -13.14
C PHE A 286 26.62 -4.18 -13.93
N CYS A 287 26.85 -4.49 -15.20
CA CYS A 287 25.95 -5.32 -16.02
C CYS A 287 25.69 -6.73 -15.47
N ARG A 288 26.44 -7.16 -14.43
CA ARG A 288 26.34 -8.50 -13.82
C ARG A 288 25.48 -8.55 -12.55
N GLN A 289 24.80 -7.46 -12.18
CA GLN A 289 24.01 -7.36 -10.96
C GLN A 289 22.52 -7.20 -11.29
N ASN A 290 21.74 -8.27 -11.08
CA ASN A 290 20.39 -8.47 -11.61
C ASN A 290 19.26 -7.75 -10.82
N SER A 291 19.37 -6.47 -10.50
CA SER A 291 18.23 -5.78 -9.86
C SER A 291 18.14 -4.29 -10.20
N GLY A 292 17.37 -3.98 -11.25
CA GLY A 292 17.04 -2.63 -11.68
C GLY A 292 18.17 -1.93 -12.44
N ILE A 293 17.87 -0.77 -13.05
CA ILE A 293 18.87 0.01 -13.79
C ILE A 293 19.69 0.82 -12.78
N PRO A 294 21.01 0.59 -12.67
CA PRO A 294 21.87 1.32 -11.75
C PRO A 294 22.14 2.77 -12.20
N LEU A 295 22.26 3.65 -11.22
CA LEU A 295 22.65 5.05 -11.32
C LEU A 295 23.78 5.29 -10.31
N ILE A 296 24.83 5.97 -10.74
CA ILE A 296 25.92 6.37 -9.85
C ILE A 296 25.73 7.84 -9.50
N LEU A 297 25.86 8.17 -8.22
CA LEU A 297 25.68 9.52 -7.67
C LEU A 297 26.99 10.00 -7.05
N TYR A 298 27.27 11.28 -7.21
CA TYR A 298 28.48 11.94 -6.73
C TYR A 298 28.16 13.19 -5.90
N SER A 299 28.91 13.39 -4.81
CA SER A 299 28.89 14.58 -3.97
C SER A 299 30.31 15.10 -3.71
N ASP A 300 30.41 16.34 -3.20
CA ASP A 300 31.67 17.02 -2.84
C ASP A 300 32.69 17.01 -4.00
N CYS A 301 32.26 17.50 -5.18
CA CYS A 301 33.07 17.52 -6.41
C CYS A 301 33.60 16.13 -6.84
N GLY A 302 32.84 15.06 -6.62
CA GLY A 302 33.20 13.70 -7.04
C GLY A 302 34.06 12.92 -6.04
N LYS A 303 34.29 13.47 -4.84
CA LYS A 303 35.04 12.82 -3.77
C LYS A 303 34.30 11.61 -3.19
N PHE A 304 32.96 11.65 -3.19
CA PHE A 304 32.12 10.54 -2.77
C PHE A 304 31.34 10.02 -3.96
N ARG A 305 31.22 8.69 -4.02
CA ARG A 305 30.60 7.95 -5.12
C ARG A 305 29.74 6.84 -4.54
N GLU A 306 28.47 6.82 -4.90
CA GLU A 306 27.53 5.79 -4.47
C GLU A 306 26.74 5.24 -5.66
N THR A 307 26.30 3.98 -5.57
CA THR A 307 25.49 3.33 -6.62
C THR A 307 24.11 3.04 -6.06
N ILE A 308 23.06 3.39 -6.79
CA ILE A 308 21.66 3.14 -6.44
C ILE A 308 20.90 2.60 -7.64
N SER A 309 19.91 1.74 -7.45
CA SER A 309 18.96 1.45 -8.53
C SER A 309 18.01 2.64 -8.71
N ILE A 310 17.64 2.96 -9.95
CA ILE A 310 16.71 4.06 -10.21
C ILE A 310 15.35 3.81 -9.52
N GLY A 311 14.91 2.55 -9.42
CA GLY A 311 13.70 2.20 -8.67
C GLY A 311 13.75 2.67 -7.23
N ARG A 312 14.85 2.36 -6.52
CA ARG A 312 15.05 2.78 -5.13
C ARG A 312 15.16 4.30 -4.98
N LEU A 313 15.80 4.98 -5.93
CA LEU A 313 15.87 6.45 -5.95
C LEU A 313 14.46 7.07 -5.96
N VAL A 314 13.60 6.58 -6.85
CA VAL A 314 12.22 7.06 -7.00
C VAL A 314 11.42 6.80 -5.73
N GLU A 315 11.58 5.65 -5.09
CA GLU A 315 10.94 5.35 -3.81
C GLU A 315 11.38 6.32 -2.70
N ILE A 316 12.67 6.63 -2.59
CA ILE A 316 13.19 7.60 -1.62
C ILE A 316 12.60 8.99 -1.86
N ILE A 317 12.55 9.45 -3.11
CA ILE A 317 11.96 10.75 -3.47
C ILE A 317 10.46 10.78 -3.15
N GLN A 318 9.76 9.67 -3.40
CA GLN A 318 8.34 9.53 -3.05
C GLN A 318 8.12 9.59 -1.52
N LEU A 319 9.00 8.99 -0.70
CA LEU A 319 8.91 9.10 0.75
C LEU A 319 9.11 10.54 1.25
N ILE A 320 9.99 11.33 0.62
CA ILE A 320 10.16 12.75 0.97
C ILE A 320 8.86 13.53 0.73
N LYS A 321 8.18 13.27 -0.40
CA LYS A 321 6.86 13.83 -0.69
C LYS A 321 5.82 13.37 0.33
N ASP A 322 5.78 12.07 0.64
CA ASP A 322 4.83 11.51 1.61
C ASP A 322 5.04 12.06 3.03
N TYR A 323 6.30 12.28 3.44
CA TYR A 323 6.62 12.95 4.69
C TYR A 323 5.99 14.35 4.73
N ARG A 324 6.11 15.14 3.66
CA ARG A 324 5.49 16.47 3.57
C ARG A 324 3.97 16.38 3.65
N ASP A 325 3.36 15.43 2.97
CA ASP A 325 1.92 15.25 2.95
C ASP A 325 1.36 14.91 4.34
N VAL A 326 2.05 14.02 5.07
CA VAL A 326 1.65 13.60 6.42
C VAL A 326 1.98 14.65 7.48
N SER A 327 3.19 15.21 7.46
CA SER A 327 3.67 16.15 8.49
C SER A 327 3.22 17.60 8.28
N ARG A 328 2.92 17.98 7.03
CA ARG A 328 2.76 19.38 6.57
C ARG A 328 4.04 20.22 6.70
N GLN A 329 5.20 19.58 6.78
CA GLN A 329 6.52 20.21 6.90
C GLN A 329 7.48 19.69 5.82
N SER A 330 8.45 20.51 5.40
CA SER A 330 9.52 20.05 4.49
C SER A 330 10.46 19.09 5.21
N TYR A 331 10.94 18.07 4.51
CA TYR A 331 11.96 17.16 5.02
C TYR A 331 13.34 17.83 4.94
N SER A 332 14.07 17.91 6.05
CA SER A 332 15.37 18.59 6.13
C SER A 332 16.48 17.64 6.55
N SER A 333 17.73 18.05 6.32
CA SER A 333 18.92 17.30 6.77
C SER A 333 18.91 17.08 8.29
N ASP A 334 18.49 18.08 9.08
CA ASP A 334 18.35 17.95 10.53
C ASP A 334 17.38 16.85 10.95
N ILE A 335 16.23 16.75 10.26
CA ILE A 335 15.21 15.72 10.51
C ILE A 335 15.80 14.35 10.18
N PHE A 336 16.40 14.22 8.99
CA PHE A 336 17.03 12.97 8.54
C PHE A 336 18.09 12.52 9.55
N ILE A 337 19.02 13.40 9.93
CA ILE A 337 20.12 13.08 10.84
C ILE A 337 19.58 12.66 12.20
N ARG A 338 18.66 13.43 12.80
CA ARG A 338 18.05 13.08 14.09
C ARG A 338 17.41 11.69 14.04
N ASP A 339 16.56 11.44 13.05
CA ASP A 339 15.78 10.20 12.97
C ASP A 339 16.65 9.02 12.55
N PHE A 340 17.71 9.26 11.78
CA PHE A 340 18.78 8.30 11.50
C PHE A 340 19.44 7.84 12.80
N ARG A 341 19.85 8.79 13.68
CA ARG A 341 20.47 8.44 14.98
C ARG A 341 19.55 7.56 15.82
N GLU A 342 18.27 7.89 15.88
CA GLU A 342 17.28 7.12 16.64
C GLU A 342 17.03 5.74 16.05
N CYS A 343 16.80 5.65 14.73
CA CYS A 343 16.59 4.39 14.03
C CYS A 343 17.79 3.45 14.22
N PHE A 344 19.01 3.97 14.00
CA PHE A 344 20.24 3.22 14.17
C PHE A 344 20.46 2.76 15.62
N SER A 345 20.16 3.63 16.60
CA SER A 345 20.21 3.28 18.03
C SER A 345 19.21 2.17 18.38
N SER A 346 17.99 2.23 17.83
CA SER A 346 16.99 1.18 18.01
C SER A 346 17.48 -0.15 17.41
N LEU A 347 18.05 -0.13 16.20
CA LEU A 347 18.64 -1.30 15.54
C LEU A 347 19.78 -1.91 16.35
N LEU A 348 20.64 -1.08 16.95
CA LEU A 348 21.72 -1.52 17.85
C LEU A 348 21.17 -2.25 19.08
N LYS A 349 20.18 -1.67 19.77
CA LYS A 349 19.51 -2.32 20.92
C LYS A 349 18.88 -3.66 20.54
N GLN A 350 18.46 -3.78 19.28
CA GLN A 350 17.85 -4.98 18.74
C GLN A 350 18.85 -6.03 18.24
N GLY A 351 20.16 -5.76 18.26
CA GLY A 351 21.21 -6.68 17.79
C GLY A 351 21.45 -6.64 16.28
N ALA A 352 20.74 -5.78 15.53
CA ALA A 352 20.87 -5.62 14.08
C ALA A 352 21.93 -4.61 13.65
N GLY A 353 22.50 -3.84 14.60
CA GLY A 353 23.38 -2.72 14.27
C GLY A 353 24.67 -3.09 13.52
N LYS A 354 25.13 -4.34 13.56
CA LYS A 354 26.32 -4.76 12.80
C LYS A 354 26.12 -4.67 11.28
N ILE A 355 24.93 -5.01 10.79
CA ILE A 355 24.59 -4.99 9.35
C ILE A 355 24.65 -3.54 8.84
N TYR A 356 23.98 -2.64 9.55
CA TYR A 356 23.86 -1.24 9.15
C TYR A 356 25.08 -0.39 9.50
N TYR A 357 25.95 -0.83 10.42
CA TYR A 357 27.20 -0.13 10.76
C TYR A 357 28.20 -0.11 9.62
N GLU A 358 28.32 -1.21 8.87
CA GLU A 358 29.19 -1.28 7.69
C GLU A 358 28.70 -0.33 6.57
N GLU A 359 27.39 -0.14 6.46
CA GLU A 359 26.74 0.77 5.50
C GLU A 359 26.82 2.24 5.93
N PHE A 360 26.64 2.55 7.23
CA PHE A 360 26.88 3.89 7.77
C PHE A 360 28.28 4.40 7.41
N ASN A 361 29.30 3.53 7.46
CA ASN A 361 30.67 3.87 7.10
C ASN A 361 30.88 4.19 5.61
N LYS A 362 29.86 4.07 4.76
CA LYS A 362 29.91 4.40 3.34
C LYS A 362 29.23 5.72 2.97
N LEU A 363 28.37 6.28 3.84
CA LEU A 363 27.67 7.56 3.61
C LEU A 363 28.62 8.77 3.48
N ASP A 364 28.15 9.90 2.95
CA ASP A 364 28.90 11.15 2.82
C ASP A 364 29.52 11.62 4.16
N VAL A 365 30.72 12.19 4.11
CA VAL A 365 31.47 12.62 5.30
C VAL A 365 30.76 13.76 6.05
N LYS A 366 30.01 14.65 5.42
CA LYS A 366 29.23 15.69 6.13
C LYS A 366 28.09 15.08 6.94
N VAL A 367 27.37 14.11 6.34
CA VAL A 367 26.32 13.35 7.05
C VAL A 367 26.96 12.58 8.22
N LYS A 368 28.13 11.97 8.01
CA LYS A 368 28.88 11.30 9.09
C LYS A 368 29.36 12.27 10.16
N GLU A 369 29.98 13.40 9.81
CA GLU A 369 30.52 14.43 10.71
C GLU A 369 29.42 15.00 11.60
N GLU A 370 28.24 15.24 11.04
CA GLU A 370 27.08 15.62 11.84
C GLU A 370 26.62 14.46 12.74
N ILE A 371 26.74 13.20 12.33
CA ILE A 371 26.38 12.01 13.13
C ILE A 371 27.43 11.58 14.18
N VAL A 372 28.69 12.05 14.11
CA VAL A 372 29.87 11.62 14.91
C VAL A 372 29.71 11.72 16.45
N SER A 373 28.61 12.28 16.96
CA SER A 373 28.22 12.13 18.38
C SER A 373 27.95 10.66 18.82
N ILE A 374 27.86 9.68 17.91
CA ILE A 374 27.54 8.27 18.20
C ILE A 374 28.80 7.39 18.48
N GLU A 375 29.99 7.79 18.02
CA GLU A 375 31.22 6.98 18.10
C GLU A 375 31.58 6.52 19.52
N LYS A 376 31.28 7.33 20.53
CA LYS A 376 31.64 7.03 21.94
C LYS A 376 30.88 5.83 22.52
N SER A 377 29.73 5.45 21.95
CA SER A 377 28.97 4.27 22.37
C SER A 377 29.38 2.99 21.63
N LEU A 378 30.04 3.12 20.48
CA LEU A 378 30.37 2.02 19.55
C LEU A 378 31.64 1.24 19.93
N ILE A 379 32.59 1.89 20.61
CA ILE A 379 33.88 1.28 21.01
C ILE A 379 33.66 0.02 21.89
N HIS A 380 32.56 -0.05 22.63
CA HIS A 380 32.28 -1.17 23.54
C HIS A 380 31.78 -2.46 22.86
N TYR A 381 31.33 -2.40 21.58
CA TYR A 381 30.80 -3.57 20.87
C TYR A 381 31.91 -4.44 20.24
N LYS A 382 33.13 -3.90 20.09
CA LYS A 382 34.27 -4.67 19.55
C LYS A 382 34.83 -5.74 20.52
N GLU A 383 34.52 -5.67 21.82
CA GLU A 383 35.18 -6.51 22.83
C GLU A 383 34.38 -7.73 23.30
N ARG A 384 33.08 -7.85 23.00
CA ARG A 384 32.24 -8.96 23.47
C ARG A 384 31.95 -10.02 22.42
N HIS A 385 32.99 -10.67 21.88
CA HIS A 385 32.86 -12.01 21.27
C HIS A 385 34.18 -12.79 21.37
N ILE A 386 34.52 -13.22 22.59
CA ILE A 386 35.39 -14.38 22.80
C ILE A 386 34.51 -15.46 23.42
N ASN A 387 34.00 -16.36 22.57
CA ASN A 387 33.59 -17.75 22.93
C ASN A 387 33.14 -18.53 21.67
N GLY A 388 34.10 -18.88 20.81
CA GLY A 388 34.22 -20.28 20.40
C GLY A 388 33.57 -20.82 19.13
N LYS A 389 32.83 -20.06 18.30
CA LYS A 389 32.52 -20.49 16.91
C LYS A 389 32.55 -19.31 15.94
N CYS A 390 33.64 -19.22 15.16
CA CYS A 390 33.75 -18.31 14.04
C CYS A 390 32.80 -18.73 12.92
N ILE A 391 31.78 -17.93 12.65
CA ILE A 391 31.21 -17.87 11.30
C ILE A 391 32.30 -17.23 10.43
N ASN A 392 32.78 -17.96 9.43
CA ASN A 392 33.84 -17.50 8.54
C ASN A 392 33.37 -16.24 7.79
N VAL A 393 34.07 -15.12 7.99
CA VAL A 393 33.75 -13.81 7.39
C VAL A 393 33.74 -13.87 5.85
N LYS A 394 34.41 -14.85 5.24
CA LYS A 394 34.34 -15.08 3.79
C LYS A 394 33.00 -15.66 3.32
N ASP A 395 32.31 -16.44 4.15
CA ASP A 395 31.04 -17.08 3.78
C ASP A 395 29.88 -16.08 3.86
N VAL A 396 29.90 -15.20 4.87
CA VAL A 396 28.96 -14.07 5.00
C VAL A 396 29.14 -13.08 3.85
N ARG A 397 30.39 -12.79 3.45
CA ARG A 397 30.66 -11.96 2.26
C ARG A 397 30.13 -12.60 0.97
N SER A 398 30.24 -13.91 0.77
CA SER A 398 29.76 -14.53 -0.48
C SER A 398 28.23 -14.58 -0.59
N ILE A 399 27.52 -14.58 0.56
CA ILE A 399 26.06 -14.55 0.64
C ILE A 399 25.53 -13.11 0.56
N MET A 400 26.25 -12.14 1.16
CA MET A 400 25.83 -10.74 1.21
C MET A 400 26.29 -9.87 0.01
N CYS A 401 27.29 -10.30 -0.77
CA CYS A 401 27.84 -9.51 -1.89
C CYS A 401 27.16 -9.76 -3.25
N LYS A 402 25.91 -10.25 -3.31
CA LYS A 402 25.23 -10.46 -4.60
C LYS A 402 24.28 -9.35 -5.04
N GLU A 403 23.94 -8.38 -4.21
CA GLU A 403 23.11 -7.24 -4.61
C GLU A 403 23.66 -5.94 -3.99
N ILE A 404 23.77 -4.89 -4.80
CA ILE A 404 24.31 -3.58 -4.46
C ILE A 404 23.33 -2.74 -3.62
N SER A 405 23.89 -1.98 -2.66
CA SER A 405 23.38 -0.75 -2.01
C SER A 405 22.45 -0.82 -0.80
N TYR A 406 22.87 -1.53 0.24
CA TYR A 406 22.24 -1.44 1.57
C TYR A 406 22.26 -0.02 2.19
N ASN A 407 23.13 0.91 1.73
CA ASN A 407 23.09 2.32 2.13
C ASN A 407 21.73 2.97 1.85
N PHE A 408 21.22 2.83 0.62
CA PHE A 408 19.97 3.48 0.22
C PHE A 408 18.74 2.74 0.73
N ASP A 409 18.83 1.43 0.93
CA ASP A 409 17.80 0.69 1.67
C ASP A 409 17.69 1.22 3.10
N PHE A 410 18.81 1.50 3.77
CA PHE A 410 18.78 2.09 5.10
C PHE A 410 18.29 3.54 5.10
N ILE A 411 18.67 4.35 4.10
CA ILE A 411 18.11 5.70 3.92
C ILE A 411 16.59 5.63 3.77
N TYR A 412 16.08 4.73 2.92
CA TYR A 412 14.66 4.47 2.75
C TYR A 412 13.99 4.13 4.09
N GLU A 413 14.58 3.19 4.85
CA GLU A 413 14.09 2.80 6.18
C GLU A 413 14.08 3.98 7.16
N CYS A 414 15.09 4.85 7.14
CA CYS A 414 15.16 6.04 7.99
C CYS A 414 14.08 7.07 7.66
N ILE A 415 13.84 7.36 6.37
CA ILE A 415 12.77 8.30 5.98
C ILE A 415 11.41 7.69 6.32
N GLN A 416 11.21 6.40 6.05
CA GLN A 416 10.00 5.70 6.46
C GLN A 416 9.82 5.76 7.98
N TYR A 417 10.89 5.58 8.76
CA TYR A 417 10.89 5.76 10.21
C TYR A 417 10.45 7.18 10.62
N SER A 418 10.94 8.23 9.95
CA SER A 418 10.48 9.61 10.17
C SER A 418 8.96 9.77 9.96
N ILE A 419 8.43 9.24 8.86
CA ILE A 419 6.98 9.26 8.56
C ILE A 419 6.21 8.52 9.66
N ASN A 420 6.66 7.32 10.00
CA ASN A 420 6.06 6.45 10.99
C ASN A 420 5.99 7.12 12.37
N LYS A 421 7.06 7.80 12.77
CA LYS A 421 7.14 8.56 14.01
C LYS A 421 6.14 9.73 14.04
N VAL A 422 6.01 10.47 12.94
CA VAL A 422 4.99 11.53 12.82
C VAL A 422 3.59 10.95 12.94
N ILE A 423 3.29 9.85 12.24
CA ILE A 423 2.00 9.14 12.31
C ILE A 423 1.72 8.72 13.74
N TYR A 424 2.67 8.02 14.38
CA TYR A 424 2.53 7.54 15.75
C TYR A 424 2.20 8.69 16.72
N ASN A 425 2.95 9.79 16.66
CA ASN A 425 2.71 10.97 17.50
C ASN A 425 1.30 11.56 17.31
N LYS A 426 0.85 11.67 16.05
CA LYS A 426 -0.52 12.15 15.75
C LYS A 426 -1.58 11.21 16.31
N LEU A 427 -1.41 9.90 16.14
CA LEU A 427 -2.34 8.90 16.66
C LEU A 427 -2.36 8.87 18.19
N THR A 428 -1.22 9.01 18.86
CA THR A 428 -1.19 9.14 20.33
C THR A 428 -1.83 10.43 20.84
N GLY A 429 -1.88 11.48 20.00
CA GLY A 429 -2.64 12.69 20.28
C GLY A 429 -4.15 12.50 20.16
N MET A 430 -4.60 11.56 19.32
CA MET A 430 -6.03 11.25 19.08
C MET A 430 -6.55 10.15 20.00
N CYS A 431 -5.72 9.17 20.35
CA CYS A 431 -6.07 7.99 21.11
C CYS A 431 -5.06 7.73 22.22
N ARG A 432 -5.56 7.46 23.43
CA ARG A 432 -4.70 7.19 24.58
C ARG A 432 -3.99 5.84 24.50
N LYS A 433 -4.56 4.87 23.77
CA LYS A 433 -4.10 3.48 23.72
C LYS A 433 -3.65 3.11 22.31
N VAL A 434 -2.37 3.40 22.03
CA VAL A 434 -1.71 3.04 20.76
C VAL A 434 -0.61 2.03 21.05
N TYR A 435 -0.80 0.81 20.56
CA TYR A 435 0.16 -0.28 20.64
C TYR A 435 0.90 -0.45 19.32
N ARG A 436 2.16 -0.85 19.44
CA ARG A 436 2.99 -1.28 18.32
C ARG A 436 3.08 -2.80 18.29
N LEU A 437 2.75 -3.43 17.17
CA LEU A 437 3.14 -4.81 16.90
C LEU A 437 4.55 -4.84 16.31
N ASN A 438 5.50 -5.39 17.06
CA ASN A 438 6.88 -5.62 16.65
C ASN A 438 7.09 -7.09 16.32
N ASN A 439 7.46 -7.35 15.07
CA ASN A 439 7.68 -8.69 14.53
C ASN A 439 9.17 -9.03 14.67
N ARG A 440 9.62 -9.35 15.89
CA ARG A 440 11.04 -9.62 16.17
C ARG A 440 11.43 -11.00 15.58
N SER A 441 12.69 -11.09 15.14
CA SER A 441 13.36 -12.26 14.52
C SER A 441 13.09 -12.50 13.02
N LEU A 442 13.49 -11.56 12.16
CA LEU A 442 13.75 -11.86 10.74
C LEU A 442 15.26 -12.01 10.42
N ASN A 443 16.16 -11.39 11.19
CA ASN A 443 17.57 -11.29 10.83
C ASN A 443 18.50 -12.38 11.37
N GLU A 444 17.98 -13.43 12.03
CA GLU A 444 18.79 -14.57 12.49
C GLU A 444 18.44 -15.90 11.80
N LEU A 445 17.45 -15.92 10.91
CA LEU A 445 16.99 -17.16 10.29
C LEU A 445 17.13 -17.01 8.78
N ASN A 446 18.08 -17.76 8.21
CA ASN A 446 18.19 -18.04 6.79
C ASN A 446 16.94 -18.83 6.34
N TYR A 447 15.74 -18.25 6.43
CA TYR A 447 14.58 -18.84 5.81
C TYR A 447 14.68 -18.63 4.30
N PRO A 448 14.52 -19.70 3.51
CA PRO A 448 14.54 -19.56 2.06
C PRO A 448 13.32 -18.74 1.60
N ASP A 449 13.57 -17.62 0.94
CA ASP A 449 12.54 -16.91 0.19
C ASP A 449 12.15 -17.73 -1.04
N TYR A 450 10.85 -17.87 -1.26
CA TYR A 450 10.29 -18.55 -2.43
C TYR A 450 9.45 -17.56 -3.24
N PRO A 451 10.06 -16.57 -3.93
CA PRO A 451 9.33 -15.58 -4.71
C PRO A 451 8.44 -16.23 -5.80
N GLU A 452 8.79 -17.43 -6.25
CA GLU A 452 7.96 -18.25 -7.13
C GLU A 452 6.60 -18.64 -6.53
N ARG A 453 6.45 -18.67 -5.20
CA ARG A 453 5.22 -19.04 -4.48
C ARG A 453 4.27 -17.87 -4.18
N SER A 454 4.32 -16.80 -4.98
CA SER A 454 3.42 -15.65 -4.82
C SER A 454 1.95 -15.96 -5.17
N ARG A 455 1.01 -15.15 -4.64
CA ARG A 455 -0.44 -15.24 -5.00
C ARG A 455 -0.69 -15.08 -6.50
N ILE A 456 0.09 -14.22 -7.16
CA ILE A 456 -0.05 -13.95 -8.59
C ILE A 456 0.24 -15.23 -9.39
N ASN A 457 1.32 -15.95 -9.04
CA ASN A 457 1.65 -17.20 -9.69
C ASN A 457 0.62 -18.28 -9.38
N PHE A 458 0.16 -18.40 -8.12
CA PHE A 458 -0.84 -19.40 -7.76
C PHE A 458 -2.14 -19.23 -8.57
N LEU A 459 -2.57 -17.98 -8.75
CA LEU A 459 -3.77 -17.65 -9.51
C LEU A 459 -3.63 -17.97 -11.01
N LYS A 460 -2.44 -17.77 -11.59
CA LYS A 460 -2.20 -17.90 -13.04
C LYS A 460 -1.73 -19.30 -13.48
N GLU A 461 -0.97 -20.00 -12.64
CA GLU A 461 -0.28 -21.24 -13.01
C GLU A 461 -0.92 -22.51 -12.45
N GLY A 462 -1.70 -22.40 -11.37
CA GLY A 462 -2.16 -23.58 -10.64
C GLY A 462 -1.00 -24.36 -9.98
N SER A 463 -1.08 -25.69 -9.94
CA SER A 463 -0.17 -26.54 -9.14
C SER A 463 1.20 -26.80 -9.77
N GLY A 464 1.47 -26.41 -11.02
CA GLY A 464 2.76 -26.74 -11.68
C GLY A 464 4.00 -26.12 -11.03
N MET A 465 3.84 -24.96 -10.37
CA MET A 465 4.90 -24.23 -9.63
C MET A 465 4.87 -24.49 -8.12
N PHE A 466 3.83 -25.14 -7.60
CA PHE A 466 3.57 -25.31 -6.18
C PHE A 466 3.58 -26.80 -5.80
N PRO A 467 4.02 -27.18 -4.59
CA PRO A 467 3.85 -28.54 -4.08
C PRO A 467 2.38 -28.98 -4.13
N GLU A 468 2.09 -30.28 -4.35
CA GLU A 468 0.72 -30.80 -4.42
C GLU A 468 -0.05 -30.60 -3.10
N ASN A 469 0.64 -30.68 -1.97
CA ASN A 469 0.10 -30.47 -0.62
C ASN A 469 0.16 -29.00 -0.17
N PHE A 470 0.54 -28.04 -1.02
CA PHE A 470 0.76 -26.63 -0.63
C PHE A 470 -0.44 -26.00 0.09
N VAL A 471 -1.66 -26.28 -0.38
CA VAL A 471 -2.89 -25.77 0.25
C VAL A 471 -3.15 -26.46 1.59
N GLU A 472 -3.03 -27.78 1.66
CA GLU A 472 -3.24 -28.51 2.91
C GLU A 472 -2.23 -28.09 3.99
N ASP A 473 -0.97 -27.86 3.62
CA ASP A 473 0.09 -27.43 4.53
C ASP A 473 -0.19 -26.06 5.16
N LEU A 474 -0.65 -25.08 4.36
CA LEU A 474 -0.87 -23.70 4.80
C LEU A 474 -2.21 -23.47 5.49
N TYR A 475 -3.21 -24.30 5.18
CA TYR A 475 -4.58 -24.07 5.64
C TYR A 475 -5.10 -25.20 6.54
N GLY A 476 -4.42 -26.34 6.60
CA GLY A 476 -4.90 -27.56 7.26
C GLY A 476 -6.11 -28.19 6.56
N ASP A 477 -6.42 -27.72 5.36
CA ASP A 477 -7.59 -28.10 4.58
C ASP A 477 -7.24 -28.04 3.09
N LYS A 478 -7.18 -29.20 2.44
CA LYS A 478 -6.90 -29.32 1.00
C LYS A 478 -7.99 -28.69 0.13
N GLU A 479 -9.20 -28.52 0.65
CA GLU A 479 -10.35 -27.94 -0.06
C GLU A 479 -10.52 -26.45 0.24
N TYR A 480 -9.55 -25.82 0.92
CA TYR A 480 -9.59 -24.39 1.20
C TYR A 480 -9.71 -23.59 -0.12
N PRO A 481 -10.62 -22.60 -0.22
CA PRO A 481 -10.98 -21.95 -1.47
C PRO A 481 -9.96 -20.87 -1.88
N VAL A 482 -8.67 -21.21 -1.93
CA VAL A 482 -7.57 -20.28 -2.20
C VAL A 482 -7.75 -19.61 -3.57
N LYS A 483 -8.10 -20.38 -4.61
CA LYS A 483 -8.22 -19.82 -5.97
C LYS A 483 -9.36 -18.80 -6.07
N GLU A 484 -10.52 -19.11 -5.48
CA GLU A 484 -11.67 -18.22 -5.41
C GLU A 484 -11.34 -16.98 -4.60
N LEU A 485 -10.76 -17.14 -3.41
CA LEU A 485 -10.29 -16.04 -2.57
C LEU A 485 -9.32 -15.11 -3.31
N LEU A 486 -8.32 -15.65 -4.02
CA LEU A 486 -7.36 -14.82 -4.74
C LEU A 486 -8.00 -14.08 -5.93
N LYS A 487 -9.02 -14.67 -6.58
CA LYS A 487 -9.83 -13.97 -7.58
C LYS A 487 -10.63 -12.84 -6.94
N ASP A 488 -11.20 -13.07 -5.76
CA ASP A 488 -11.96 -12.06 -5.03
C ASP A 488 -11.04 -10.88 -4.64
N ILE A 489 -9.86 -11.16 -4.10
CA ILE A 489 -8.84 -10.15 -3.78
C ILE A 489 -8.41 -9.37 -5.02
N ALA A 490 -8.09 -10.07 -6.12
CA ALA A 490 -7.66 -9.44 -7.37
C ALA A 490 -8.79 -8.65 -8.07
N GLY A 491 -10.04 -9.03 -7.83
CA GLY A 491 -11.23 -8.33 -8.33
C GLY A 491 -11.51 -7.02 -7.59
N CYS A 492 -10.99 -6.85 -6.39
CA CYS A 492 -11.13 -5.64 -5.60
C CYS A 492 -10.17 -4.55 -6.13
N LYS A 493 -10.72 -3.62 -6.92
CA LYS A 493 -9.96 -2.55 -7.57
C LYS A 493 -9.54 -1.46 -6.58
N MET A 494 -8.44 -0.78 -6.91
CA MET A 494 -8.08 0.51 -6.33
C MET A 494 -8.79 1.60 -7.14
N ASP A 495 -9.66 2.35 -6.48
CA ASP A 495 -10.39 3.43 -7.13
C ASP A 495 -9.69 4.76 -6.81
N GLU A 496 -9.05 5.36 -7.82
CA GLU A 496 -8.64 6.75 -7.73
C GLU A 496 -9.89 7.62 -7.84
N ILE A 497 -10.34 8.14 -6.70
CA ILE A 497 -11.56 8.95 -6.63
C ILE A 497 -11.29 10.35 -7.18
N CYS A 498 -10.10 10.88 -6.95
CA CYS A 498 -9.59 12.08 -7.60
C CYS A 498 -8.05 12.10 -7.55
N LYS A 499 -7.44 13.00 -8.33
CA LYS A 499 -5.99 13.10 -8.47
C LYS A 499 -5.30 13.22 -7.10
N GLY A 500 -4.58 12.17 -6.67
CA GLY A 500 -3.87 12.12 -5.39
C GLY A 500 -4.68 11.55 -4.20
N TYR A 501 -5.91 11.10 -4.41
CA TYR A 501 -6.73 10.42 -3.41
C TYR A 501 -7.25 9.08 -3.97
N ILE A 502 -6.64 8.00 -3.48
CA ILE A 502 -6.96 6.63 -3.86
C ILE A 502 -7.65 5.96 -2.68
N LYS A 503 -8.89 5.47 -2.89
CA LYS A 503 -9.51 4.54 -1.96
C LYS A 503 -9.04 3.14 -2.30
N TYR A 504 -8.32 2.56 -1.34
CA TYR A 504 -7.85 1.19 -1.44
C TYR A 504 -9.02 0.25 -1.16
N GLN A 505 -9.32 -0.61 -2.13
CA GLN A 505 -10.12 -1.82 -1.93
C GLN A 505 -11.50 -1.56 -1.31
N SER A 506 -12.28 -0.57 -1.77
CA SER A 506 -13.56 -0.20 -1.13
C SER A 506 -14.79 -0.86 -1.76
N ASN A 507 -15.81 -1.10 -0.92
CA ASN A 507 -17.16 -1.52 -1.32
C ASN A 507 -17.18 -2.81 -2.16
N TYR A 508 -16.32 -3.76 -1.81
CA TYR A 508 -16.23 -5.04 -2.51
C TYR A 508 -16.91 -6.13 -1.67
N SER A 509 -17.78 -6.92 -2.28
CA SER A 509 -18.41 -8.05 -1.61
C SER A 509 -18.30 -9.32 -2.45
N SER A 510 -17.87 -10.39 -1.81
CA SER A 510 -17.73 -11.72 -2.39
C SER A 510 -17.91 -12.79 -1.31
N LYS A 511 -17.74 -14.06 -1.69
CA LYS A 511 -17.90 -15.16 -0.74
C LYS A 511 -16.76 -15.22 0.29
N HIS A 512 -15.53 -14.86 -0.09
CA HIS A 512 -14.34 -15.11 0.72
C HIS A 512 -13.58 -13.85 1.16
N PHE A 513 -13.76 -12.74 0.44
CA PHE A 513 -13.11 -11.46 0.68
C PHE A 513 -14.09 -10.29 0.53
N ASN A 514 -14.29 -9.54 1.61
CA ASN A 514 -15.23 -8.43 1.65
C ASN A 514 -14.56 -7.19 2.25
N THR A 515 -14.94 -6.03 1.74
CA THR A 515 -14.52 -4.74 2.25
C THR A 515 -15.70 -3.78 2.39
N ASP A 516 -15.66 -2.95 3.43
CA ASP A 516 -16.66 -1.91 3.64
C ASP A 516 -16.50 -0.75 2.62
N MET A 517 -17.44 0.20 2.62
CA MET A 517 -17.42 1.37 1.73
C MET A 517 -16.22 2.32 1.91
N TYR A 518 -15.38 2.08 2.92
CA TYR A 518 -14.19 2.83 3.25
C TYR A 518 -12.91 2.01 3.05
N GLY A 519 -13.05 0.79 2.52
CA GLY A 519 -11.94 -0.11 2.23
C GLY A 519 -11.40 -0.87 3.43
N SER A 520 -12.07 -0.90 4.58
CA SER A 520 -11.69 -1.84 5.65
C SER A 520 -12.07 -3.24 5.23
N ARG A 521 -11.18 -4.20 5.46
CA ARG A 521 -11.53 -5.60 5.30
C ARG A 521 -12.52 -6.03 6.38
N ILE A 522 -13.55 -6.78 6.00
CA ILE A 522 -14.59 -7.22 6.92
C ILE A 522 -14.01 -8.18 7.96
N THR A 523 -14.24 -7.85 9.23
CA THR A 523 -13.99 -8.70 10.39
C THR A 523 -15.24 -9.55 10.64
N THR A 524 -15.13 -10.88 10.60
CA THR A 524 -16.24 -11.77 10.93
C THR A 524 -16.49 -11.80 12.43
N ASP A 525 -17.67 -12.30 12.82
CA ASP A 525 -18.04 -12.42 14.23
C ASP A 525 -18.13 -11.07 14.96
N THR A 526 -18.20 -9.95 14.23
CA THR A 526 -18.33 -8.60 14.83
C THR A 526 -19.70 -8.47 15.51
N PRO A 527 -19.77 -8.09 16.80
CA PRO A 527 -21.04 -7.90 17.49
C PRO A 527 -21.79 -6.67 16.95
N GLU A 528 -23.12 -6.73 16.94
CA GLU A 528 -23.96 -5.59 16.56
C GLU A 528 -23.78 -4.41 17.52
N GLU A 529 -23.62 -4.69 18.82
CA GLU A 529 -23.36 -3.70 19.86
C GLU A 529 -21.93 -3.82 20.42
N TYR A 530 -21.22 -2.69 20.46
CA TYR A 530 -19.86 -2.59 20.98
C TYR A 530 -19.62 -1.22 21.63
N LYS A 531 -18.68 -1.17 22.57
CA LYS A 531 -18.34 0.01 23.38
C LYS A 531 -17.05 0.69 22.96
N GLY A 532 -16.12 -0.07 22.41
CA GLY A 532 -14.88 0.44 21.83
C GLY A 532 -14.52 -0.29 20.54
N THR A 533 -13.56 0.27 19.82
CA THR A 533 -13.02 -0.30 18.59
C THR A 533 -11.53 -0.57 18.76
N ILE A 534 -11.09 -1.77 18.36
CA ILE A 534 -9.68 -2.07 18.13
C ILE A 534 -9.40 -1.88 16.64
N TYR A 535 -8.65 -0.84 16.28
CA TYR A 535 -8.21 -0.60 14.91
C TYR A 535 -6.89 -1.32 14.66
N LEU A 536 -6.86 -2.22 13.69
CA LEU A 536 -5.66 -2.91 13.25
C LEU A 536 -5.08 -2.21 12.01
N LEU A 537 -3.87 -1.68 12.13
CA LEU A 537 -3.16 -0.96 11.09
C LEU A 537 -1.85 -1.71 10.76
N GLY A 538 -1.62 -1.99 9.48
CA GLY A 538 -0.42 -2.68 9.05
C GLY A 538 -0.47 -3.10 7.59
N ARG A 539 0.49 -3.93 7.18
CA ARG A 539 0.62 -4.48 5.83
C ARG A 539 0.03 -5.91 5.76
N CYS A 540 0.60 -6.76 4.92
CA CYS A 540 0.19 -8.14 4.64
C CYS A 540 0.01 -9.02 5.89
N ILE A 541 0.80 -8.78 6.94
CA ILE A 541 0.73 -9.54 8.20
C ILE A 541 -0.55 -9.24 9.01
N MET A 542 -1.21 -8.11 8.73
CA MET A 542 -2.41 -7.67 9.43
C MET A 542 -3.63 -7.71 8.50
N SER A 543 -3.45 -7.46 7.20
CA SER A 543 -4.54 -7.47 6.22
C SER A 543 -5.02 -8.89 5.87
N GLY A 544 -4.18 -9.91 6.03
CA GLY A 544 -4.49 -11.30 5.66
C GLY A 544 -4.19 -11.61 4.20
N TYR A 545 -2.91 -11.71 3.86
CA TYR A 545 -2.35 -11.91 2.51
C TYR A 545 -3.16 -12.88 1.63
N ALA A 546 -3.42 -14.10 2.12
CA ALA A 546 -4.09 -15.14 1.34
C ALA A 546 -5.09 -15.97 2.17
N VAL A 547 -5.76 -15.36 3.14
CA VAL A 547 -6.78 -16.03 3.97
C VAL A 547 -8.16 -15.44 3.74
N CYS A 548 -9.23 -16.22 3.94
CA CYS A 548 -10.61 -15.73 3.92
C CYS A 548 -10.86 -14.74 5.06
N ASP A 549 -11.92 -13.93 4.97
CA ASP A 549 -12.24 -12.93 6.01
C ASP A 549 -12.29 -13.54 7.42
N HIS A 550 -12.85 -14.76 7.56
CA HIS A 550 -12.93 -15.44 8.86
C HIS A 550 -11.58 -15.85 9.45
N ASP A 551 -10.53 -15.97 8.62
CA ASP A 551 -9.20 -16.46 8.98
C ASP A 551 -8.15 -15.34 9.10
N THR A 552 -8.59 -14.08 9.07
CA THR A 552 -7.70 -12.93 9.30
C THR A 552 -7.37 -12.76 10.79
N THR A 553 -6.23 -12.11 11.09
CA THR A 553 -5.89 -11.68 12.46
C THR A 553 -7.04 -10.95 13.14
N ALA A 554 -7.74 -10.09 12.40
CA ALA A 554 -8.87 -9.32 12.91
C ALA A 554 -10.02 -10.21 13.38
N SER A 555 -10.41 -11.19 12.56
CA SER A 555 -11.52 -12.11 12.85
C SER A 555 -11.18 -13.10 13.96
N TYR A 556 -9.95 -13.59 14.01
CA TYR A 556 -9.47 -14.37 15.15
C TYR A 556 -9.51 -13.55 16.45
N LEU A 557 -9.03 -12.31 16.42
CA LEU A 557 -9.08 -11.40 17.56
C LEU A 557 -10.53 -11.13 17.99
N GLN A 558 -11.44 -10.88 17.05
CA GLN A 558 -12.86 -10.66 17.34
C GLN A 558 -13.48 -11.86 18.07
N ARG A 559 -13.21 -13.09 17.60
CA ARG A 559 -13.69 -14.31 18.29
C ARG A 559 -13.11 -14.46 19.69
N LEU A 560 -11.83 -14.10 19.90
CA LEU A 560 -11.22 -14.09 21.23
C LEU A 560 -11.91 -13.08 22.15
N LEU A 561 -12.22 -11.88 21.66
CA LEU A 561 -12.94 -10.85 22.43
C LEU A 561 -14.35 -11.33 22.81
N ASN A 562 -15.11 -11.86 21.85
CA ASN A 562 -16.44 -12.38 22.08
C ASN A 562 -16.44 -13.54 23.09
N LYS A 563 -15.48 -14.47 22.98
CA LYS A 563 -15.32 -15.60 23.89
C LYS A 563 -15.04 -15.18 25.34
N ASN A 564 -14.51 -13.97 25.55
CA ASN A 564 -14.16 -13.43 26.86
C ASN A 564 -15.06 -12.23 27.27
N ASP A 565 -16.24 -12.10 26.63
CA ASP A 565 -17.28 -11.13 26.95
C ASP A 565 -16.85 -9.64 26.88
N TYR A 566 -15.86 -9.33 26.03
CA TYR A 566 -15.47 -7.94 25.79
C TYR A 566 -16.37 -7.30 24.73
N SER A 567 -17.00 -6.18 25.08
CA SER A 567 -17.86 -5.41 24.18
C SER A 567 -17.00 -4.48 23.30
N TYR A 568 -16.17 -5.07 22.45
CA TYR A 568 -15.33 -4.36 21.47
C TYR A 568 -15.55 -4.96 20.09
N ARG A 569 -15.48 -4.10 19.07
CA ARG A 569 -15.31 -4.56 17.69
C ARG A 569 -13.86 -4.43 17.24
N VAL A 570 -13.44 -5.25 16.30
CA VAL A 570 -12.14 -5.16 15.64
C VAL A 570 -12.34 -4.67 14.21
N VAL A 571 -11.63 -3.62 13.80
CA VAL A 571 -11.68 -3.07 12.44
C VAL A 571 -10.33 -3.26 11.77
N ASN A 572 -10.31 -3.99 10.65
CA ASN A 572 -9.10 -4.22 9.87
C ASN A 572 -8.87 -3.10 8.84
N LEU A 573 -8.05 -2.12 9.20
CA LEU A 573 -7.66 -1.01 8.32
C LEU A 573 -6.39 -1.30 7.52
N ALA A 574 -5.73 -2.45 7.77
CA ALA A 574 -4.50 -2.83 7.11
C ALA A 574 -4.65 -2.87 5.59
N ILE A 575 -3.58 -2.50 4.89
CA ILE A 575 -3.53 -2.47 3.43
C ILE A 575 -2.41 -3.41 3.01
N ASP A 576 -2.78 -4.42 2.24
CA ASP A 576 -1.82 -5.31 1.58
C ASP A 576 -0.88 -4.53 0.66
N ASN A 577 0.43 -4.73 0.79
CA ASN A 577 1.49 -3.92 0.18
C ASN A 577 1.43 -2.41 0.45
N GLY A 578 0.50 -1.91 1.26
CA GLY A 578 0.31 -0.48 1.49
C GLY A 578 1.37 0.12 2.40
N GLU A 579 1.80 1.34 2.09
CA GLU A 579 2.67 2.12 2.95
C GLU A 579 1.89 2.83 4.09
N TYR A 580 2.56 3.09 5.22
CA TYR A 580 1.91 3.54 6.45
C TYR A 580 1.20 4.89 6.32
N GLN A 581 1.68 5.78 5.46
CA GLN A 581 1.04 7.06 5.13
C GLN A 581 -0.37 6.88 4.53
N TYR A 582 -0.62 5.81 3.78
CA TYR A 582 -1.93 5.52 3.21
C TYR A 582 -2.86 4.87 4.25
N ILE A 583 -2.31 3.98 5.08
CA ILE A 583 -3.04 3.39 6.22
C ILE A 583 -3.45 4.50 7.21
N TYR A 584 -2.58 5.47 7.45
CA TYR A 584 -2.87 6.64 8.27
C TYR A 584 -4.04 7.45 7.70
N LYS A 585 -4.10 7.69 6.38
CA LYS A 585 -5.26 8.37 5.77
C LYS A 585 -6.58 7.63 6.05
N LYS A 586 -6.60 6.28 6.03
CA LYS A 586 -7.81 5.50 6.34
C LYS A 586 -8.29 5.65 7.77
N ILE A 587 -7.38 5.71 8.75
CA ILE A 587 -7.79 5.90 10.15
C ILE A 587 -8.23 7.35 10.41
N MET A 588 -7.70 8.33 9.67
CA MET A 588 -8.15 9.72 9.76
C MET A 588 -9.60 9.92 9.28
N GLU A 589 -10.15 8.99 8.50
CA GLU A 589 -11.57 8.96 8.12
C GLU A 589 -12.46 8.34 9.21
N ARG A 590 -11.89 7.96 10.36
CA ARG A 590 -12.60 7.32 11.47
C ARG A 590 -12.80 8.27 12.63
N ASP A 591 -13.94 8.10 13.29
CA ASP A 591 -14.18 8.68 14.59
C ASP A 591 -13.46 7.86 15.66
N ILE A 592 -12.29 8.33 16.09
CA ILE A 592 -11.48 7.67 17.11
C ILE A 592 -11.90 8.20 18.48
N LYS A 593 -12.39 7.31 19.33
CA LYS A 593 -12.79 7.61 20.71
C LYS A 593 -11.61 7.40 21.64
N GLY A 594 -11.58 8.11 22.77
CA GLY A 594 -10.55 7.91 23.80
C GLY A 594 -10.51 6.52 24.44
N SER A 595 -11.56 5.70 24.24
CA SER A 595 -11.63 4.29 24.68
C SER A 595 -11.23 3.30 23.58
N ASP A 596 -11.00 3.76 22.36
CA ASP A 596 -10.54 2.88 21.29
C ASP A 596 -9.09 2.45 21.53
N ILE A 597 -8.70 1.38 20.86
CA ILE A 597 -7.33 0.86 20.87
C ILE A 597 -6.84 0.85 19.43
N ILE A 598 -5.63 1.34 19.21
CA ILE A 598 -4.97 1.29 17.91
C ILE A 598 -3.81 0.31 18.02
N VAL A 599 -3.77 -0.72 17.19
CA VAL A 599 -2.63 -1.63 17.07
C VAL A 599 -1.99 -1.42 15.71
N MET A 600 -0.76 -0.95 15.72
CA MET A 600 -0.02 -0.52 14.55
C MET A 600 1.21 -1.40 14.34
N GLN A 601 1.33 -2.07 13.20
CA GLN A 601 2.54 -2.80 12.84
C GLN A 601 3.66 -1.81 12.46
N PHE A 602 4.77 -1.70 13.20
CA PHE A 602 5.92 -0.84 12.83
C PHE A 602 7.24 -1.50 13.18
N PRO A 603 8.18 -1.61 12.22
CA PRO A 603 9.42 -2.33 12.49
C PRO A 603 10.44 -1.56 13.36
N TRP A 604 10.42 -0.23 13.47
CA TRP A 604 11.63 0.50 13.94
C TRP A 604 11.47 1.65 14.96
N ALA A 605 10.37 1.72 15.72
CA ALA A 605 10.22 2.78 16.73
C ALA A 605 10.57 2.36 18.16
N ASP A 606 11.44 3.14 18.83
CA ASP A 606 11.65 3.06 20.28
C ASP A 606 10.42 3.62 21.01
N VAL A 607 9.36 2.82 21.05
CA VAL A 607 8.18 3.05 21.89
C VAL A 607 8.44 2.43 23.27
N GLU A 608 7.84 2.98 24.32
CA GLU A 608 7.83 2.36 25.64
C GLU A 608 7.49 0.87 25.55
N ALA A 609 8.22 0.03 26.28
CA ALA A 609 8.05 -1.43 26.26
C ALA A 609 6.61 -1.85 26.61
N SER A 610 5.92 -1.07 27.46
CA SER A 610 4.51 -1.22 27.83
C SER A 610 3.56 -1.16 26.63
N ASN A 611 3.89 -0.39 25.59
CA ASN A 611 3.08 -0.22 24.39
C ASN A 611 3.62 -1.01 23.19
N THR A 612 4.54 -1.96 23.41
CA THR A 612 5.06 -2.84 22.36
C THR A 612 4.61 -4.28 22.58
N ILE A 613 3.95 -4.84 21.57
CA ILE A 613 3.56 -6.24 21.45
C ILE A 613 4.68 -6.95 20.68
N TYR A 614 5.34 -7.93 21.29
CA TYR A 614 6.41 -8.70 20.66
C TYR A 614 5.87 -10.02 20.12
N PHE A 615 5.97 -10.20 18.81
CA PHE A 615 5.71 -11.47 18.14
C PHE A 615 7.04 -12.13 17.78
N ASP A 616 7.27 -13.36 18.26
CA ASP A 616 8.49 -14.15 18.01
C ASP A 616 8.20 -15.31 17.05
N TYR A 617 8.76 -15.23 15.84
CA TYR A 617 8.62 -16.25 14.81
C TYR A 617 9.33 -17.58 15.15
N LYS A 618 10.31 -17.60 16.06
CA LYS A 618 11.00 -18.85 16.46
C LYS A 618 10.03 -19.83 17.12
N ASN A 619 9.05 -19.33 17.87
CA ASN A 619 8.01 -20.15 18.50
C ASN A 619 6.99 -20.70 17.49
N VAL A 620 6.87 -20.08 16.31
CA VAL A 620 5.99 -20.53 15.23
C VAL A 620 6.62 -21.75 14.53
N ALA A 621 7.92 -21.69 14.21
CA ALA A 621 8.61 -22.79 13.54
C ALA A 621 9.00 -23.95 14.48
N GLY A 622 9.37 -23.65 15.73
CA GLY A 622 9.84 -24.65 16.70
C GLY A 622 8.75 -25.56 17.29
N GLN A 623 7.47 -25.20 17.19
CA GLN A 623 6.37 -26.01 17.73
C GLN A 623 5.90 -27.17 16.81
N ILE A 624 6.50 -27.35 15.62
CA ILE A 624 6.19 -28.46 14.70
C ILE A 624 7.36 -29.45 14.54
N SER A 625 8.60 -29.08 14.88
CA SER A 625 9.74 -30.00 14.79
C SER A 625 9.70 -31.17 15.80
N ASP A 626 8.82 -31.10 16.82
CA ASP A 626 8.66 -32.15 17.83
C ASP A 626 7.59 -33.21 17.48
N THR A 627 6.89 -33.05 16.35
CA THR A 627 5.97 -34.08 15.84
C THR A 627 6.46 -34.57 14.50
N SER A 628 6.65 -35.88 14.37
CA SER A 628 7.14 -36.61 13.19
C SER A 628 6.20 -36.58 11.97
N GLN A 629 5.63 -35.41 11.64
CA GLN A 629 4.90 -35.16 10.41
C GLN A 629 5.73 -34.22 9.53
N GLU A 630 5.77 -34.55 8.25
CA GLU A 630 6.41 -33.83 7.16
C GLU A 630 6.30 -32.30 7.32
N GLU A 631 7.41 -31.59 7.06
CA GLU A 631 7.61 -30.14 7.32
C GLU A 631 6.48 -29.27 6.73
N LYS A 632 5.41 -29.01 7.50
CA LYS A 632 4.32 -28.11 7.10
C LYS A 632 4.86 -26.69 6.87
N SER A 633 4.49 -26.09 5.74
CA SER A 633 4.87 -24.72 5.41
C SER A 633 4.05 -23.70 6.20
N PHE A 634 4.73 -22.79 6.91
CA PHE A 634 4.09 -21.73 7.71
C PHE A 634 3.87 -20.42 6.95
N TYR A 635 4.49 -20.27 5.79
CA TYR A 635 4.47 -19.04 5.02
C TYR A 635 4.34 -19.36 3.53
N TRP A 636 3.71 -18.46 2.79
CA TRP A 636 3.55 -18.60 1.34
C TRP A 636 4.89 -18.56 0.61
N ASP A 637 5.57 -17.43 0.75
CA ASP A 637 6.76 -17.01 -0.01
C ASP A 637 7.80 -16.33 0.90
N VAL A 638 7.34 -15.48 1.83
CA VAL A 638 8.14 -14.76 2.84
C VAL A 638 7.47 -14.80 4.22
N ASN A 639 8.25 -14.61 5.29
CA ASN A 639 7.80 -14.78 6.69
C ASN A 639 6.63 -13.88 7.15
N CYS A 640 6.30 -12.81 6.43
CA CYS A 640 5.14 -11.96 6.75
C CYS A 640 3.84 -12.41 6.07
N HIS A 641 3.90 -13.38 5.14
CA HIS A 641 2.76 -13.95 4.43
C HIS A 641 2.36 -15.28 5.06
N CYS A 642 1.74 -15.15 6.24
CA CYS A 642 1.47 -16.25 7.14
C CYS A 642 0.42 -17.25 6.62
N SER A 643 0.53 -18.48 7.10
CA SER A 643 -0.53 -19.49 7.09
C SER A 643 -1.73 -19.05 7.94
N LYS A 644 -2.85 -19.77 7.82
CA LYS A 644 -4.03 -19.58 8.70
C LYS A 644 -3.64 -19.62 10.19
N LYS A 645 -2.76 -20.57 10.57
CA LYS A 645 -2.26 -20.70 11.94
C LYS A 645 -1.41 -19.50 12.37
N GLY A 646 -0.59 -18.95 11.48
CA GLY A 646 0.21 -17.76 11.78
C GLY A 646 -0.66 -16.55 12.13
N TYR A 647 -1.75 -16.31 11.39
CA TYR A 647 -2.68 -15.21 11.70
C TYR A 647 -3.42 -15.40 13.04
N GLU A 648 -3.79 -16.63 13.39
CA GLU A 648 -4.33 -16.96 14.71
C GLU A 648 -3.36 -16.60 15.84
N MET A 649 -2.08 -16.99 15.70
CA MET A 649 -1.05 -16.72 16.71
C MET A 649 -0.78 -15.22 16.91
N ILE A 650 -0.85 -14.44 15.82
CA ILE A 650 -0.73 -12.97 15.91
C ILE A 650 -1.93 -12.39 16.68
N ALA A 651 -3.14 -12.89 16.43
CA ALA A 651 -4.33 -12.47 17.15
C ALA A 651 -4.24 -12.78 18.65
N ASP A 652 -3.77 -13.98 19.02
CA ASP A 652 -3.50 -14.37 20.41
C ASP A 652 -2.49 -13.43 21.09
N CYS A 653 -1.42 -13.08 20.37
CA CYS A 653 -0.39 -12.17 20.85
C CYS A 653 -0.95 -10.77 21.11
N ILE A 654 -1.76 -10.24 20.18
CA ILE A 654 -2.43 -8.95 20.34
C ILE A 654 -3.40 -8.99 21.53
N TYR A 655 -4.27 -10.00 21.58
CA TYR A 655 -5.23 -10.19 22.67
C TYR A 655 -4.54 -10.23 24.04
N GLY A 656 -3.48 -11.04 24.17
CA GLY A 656 -2.73 -11.19 25.41
C GLY A 656 -2.19 -9.89 25.97
N HIS A 657 -1.88 -8.93 25.10
CA HIS A 657 -1.36 -7.61 25.47
C HIS A 657 -2.47 -6.60 25.77
N VAL A 658 -3.49 -6.50 24.90
CA VAL A 658 -4.50 -5.44 25.01
C VAL A 658 -5.61 -5.75 26.02
N LYS A 659 -5.78 -7.01 26.44
CA LYS A 659 -6.89 -7.44 27.31
C LYS A 659 -7.03 -6.68 28.64
N TYR A 660 -5.94 -6.12 29.14
CA TYR A 660 -5.94 -5.35 30.39
C TYR A 660 -6.47 -3.93 30.24
N ASP A 661 -6.58 -3.44 29.00
CA ASP A 661 -7.11 -2.11 28.68
C ASP A 661 -8.56 -2.14 28.20
N LEU A 662 -9.08 -3.35 27.94
CA LEU A 662 -10.45 -3.55 27.50
C LEU A 662 -11.44 -3.36 28.65
N MET A 663 -12.47 -2.55 28.40
CA MET A 663 -13.57 -2.34 29.34
C MET A 663 -14.55 -3.51 29.30
N GLN A 664 -14.86 -4.08 30.47
CA GLN A 664 -15.98 -4.98 30.69
C GLN A 664 -17.24 -4.13 30.99
N GLY A 665 -18.34 -4.32 30.26
CA GLY A 665 -19.69 -3.78 30.58
C GLY A 665 -19.87 -2.30 31.05
N GLY A 666 -20.28 -1.37 30.16
CA GLY A 666 -21.03 -0.13 30.50
C GLY A 666 -21.51 0.75 29.30
N ILE A 667 -22.56 1.57 29.39
CA ILE A 667 -23.09 2.39 28.27
C ILE A 667 -22.12 3.56 27.95
N TYR A 668 -21.73 3.73 26.68
CA TYR A 668 -20.84 4.81 26.22
C TYR A 668 -21.60 6.15 26.09
N GLN A 669 -20.98 7.24 26.54
CA GLN A 669 -21.49 8.62 26.41
C GLN A 669 -20.50 9.43 25.56
N PHE A 670 -20.94 9.94 24.41
CA PHE A 670 -20.17 10.85 23.55
C PHE A 670 -19.77 12.09 24.34
N ARG A 671 -18.50 12.51 24.22
CA ARG A 671 -17.98 13.73 24.83
C ARG A 671 -17.19 14.57 23.83
N LEU A 672 -17.32 15.89 23.96
CA LEU A 672 -16.50 16.87 23.26
C LEU A 672 -15.15 17.06 23.98
N ASP A 673 -14.21 17.76 23.35
CA ASP A 673 -13.04 18.25 24.07
C ASP A 673 -13.48 19.19 25.21
N LYS A 674 -12.64 19.32 26.25
CA LYS A 674 -13.02 20.02 27.49
C LYS A 674 -13.43 21.48 27.28
N GLU A 675 -12.90 22.16 26.25
CA GLU A 675 -13.24 23.55 26.00
C GLU A 675 -14.61 23.66 25.32
N LEU A 676 -14.87 22.84 24.30
CA LEU A 676 -16.16 22.79 23.61
C LEU A 676 -17.28 22.25 24.52
N GLU A 677 -16.97 21.25 25.37
CA GLU A 677 -17.91 20.68 26.35
C GLU A 677 -18.41 21.75 27.32
N LYS A 678 -17.51 22.59 27.85
CA LYS A 678 -17.89 23.74 28.69
C LYS A 678 -18.77 24.74 27.93
N LYS A 679 -18.40 25.08 26.69
CA LYS A 679 -19.17 26.05 25.89
C LYS A 679 -20.58 25.55 25.58
N ILE A 680 -20.76 24.25 25.32
CA ILE A 680 -22.09 23.69 25.05
C ILE A 680 -22.92 23.61 26.33
N GLU A 681 -22.32 23.29 27.47
CA GLU A 681 -22.99 23.34 28.78
C GLU A 681 -23.49 24.75 29.10
N ASP A 682 -22.64 25.78 28.93
CA ASP A 682 -23.01 27.19 29.10
C ASP A 682 -24.17 27.60 28.16
N TYR A 683 -24.18 27.10 26.92
CA TYR A 683 -25.25 27.34 25.96
C TYR A 683 -26.57 26.67 26.37
N LEU A 684 -26.49 25.40 26.81
CA LEU A 684 -27.66 24.63 27.25
C LEU A 684 -28.29 25.25 28.50
N GLU A 685 -27.47 25.73 29.46
CA GLU A 685 -27.94 26.42 30.66
C GLU A 685 -28.71 27.71 30.31
N LYS A 686 -28.09 28.60 29.51
CA LYS A 686 -28.75 29.84 29.04
C LYS A 686 -30.03 29.57 28.27
N SER A 687 -30.05 28.50 27.46
CA SER A 687 -31.23 28.12 26.68
C SER A 687 -32.35 27.58 27.57
N ARG A 688 -32.03 26.82 28.62
CA ARG A 688 -32.99 26.33 29.61
C ARG A 688 -33.59 27.45 30.44
N ASP A 689 -32.80 28.43 30.90
CA ASP A 689 -33.31 29.59 31.63
C ASP A 689 -34.36 30.39 30.83
N ARG A 690 -34.14 30.48 29.51
CA ARG A 690 -35.08 31.12 28.59
C ARG A 690 -36.38 30.32 28.37
N ILE A 691 -36.34 29.00 28.54
CA ILE A 691 -37.53 28.13 28.44
C ILE A 691 -38.30 28.11 29.76
N CYS A 692 -37.61 28.05 30.91
CA CYS A 692 -38.22 28.08 32.24
C CYS A 692 -39.05 29.35 32.49
N SER A 693 -38.75 30.44 31.77
CA SER A 693 -39.54 31.67 31.77
C SER A 693 -40.72 31.68 30.78
N CYS A 694 -40.87 30.67 29.92
CA CYS A 694 -41.86 30.65 28.82
C CYS A 694 -42.84 29.46 28.79
N ASN A 695 -42.58 28.34 29.48
CA ASN A 695 -43.52 27.26 29.89
C ASN A 695 -42.72 25.98 30.18
N SER A 696 -43.13 25.16 31.15
CA SER A 696 -42.51 23.87 31.44
C SER A 696 -43.04 22.75 30.54
N ILE A 697 -42.13 22.03 29.88
CA ILE A 697 -42.43 20.82 29.06
C ILE A 697 -43.04 19.75 29.96
N LYS A 698 -44.18 19.17 29.59
CA LYS A 698 -44.81 18.09 30.36
C LYS A 698 -44.25 16.73 29.97
N GLN A 699 -44.22 15.82 30.94
CA GLN A 699 -43.73 14.46 30.73
C GLN A 699 -44.59 13.70 29.71
N GLY A 700 -43.97 13.21 28.63
CA GLY A 700 -44.65 12.47 27.55
C GLY A 700 -45.02 13.29 26.31
N GLU A 701 -44.70 14.59 26.27
CA GLU A 701 -44.90 15.43 25.08
C GLU A 701 -43.98 15.01 23.93
N LYS A 702 -44.54 14.96 22.72
CA LYS A 702 -43.78 14.78 21.49
C LYS A 702 -43.12 16.10 21.12
N VAL A 703 -41.80 16.19 21.29
CA VAL A 703 -41.04 17.41 21.00
C VAL A 703 -40.37 17.33 19.63
N GLY A 704 -40.57 18.37 18.83
CA GLY A 704 -39.95 18.56 17.52
C GLY A 704 -38.87 19.64 17.53
N ALA A 705 -37.95 19.58 16.56
CA ALA A 705 -36.98 20.64 16.33
C ALA A 705 -36.79 20.96 14.84
N ILE A 706 -36.48 22.23 14.53
CA ILE A 706 -35.96 22.70 13.25
C ILE A 706 -34.72 23.57 13.51
N VAL A 707 -33.66 23.41 12.71
CA VAL A 707 -32.60 24.44 12.58
C VAL A 707 -32.77 25.10 11.22
N MET A 708 -32.77 26.43 11.21
CA MET A 708 -32.96 27.20 9.99
C MET A 708 -32.14 28.48 9.99
N ASN A 709 -31.59 28.84 8.82
CA ASN A 709 -30.81 30.07 8.66
C ASN A 709 -31.70 31.31 8.47
N CYS A 710 -32.79 31.21 7.70
CA CYS A 710 -33.76 32.30 7.52
C CYS A 710 -33.15 33.61 7.00
N ASN A 711 -32.43 33.55 5.86
CA ASN A 711 -31.73 34.70 5.28
C ASN A 711 -32.37 35.18 3.95
N PRO A 712 -33.54 35.83 3.94
CA PRO A 712 -34.42 36.14 5.09
C PRO A 712 -35.44 35.02 5.39
N PHE A 713 -36.29 35.21 6.40
CA PHE A 713 -37.45 34.36 6.66
C PHE A 713 -38.47 34.48 5.50
N THR A 714 -39.11 33.39 5.08
CA THR A 714 -39.95 33.36 3.86
C THR A 714 -41.22 32.57 4.13
N TYR A 715 -42.22 32.65 3.24
CA TYR A 715 -43.39 31.78 3.31
C TYR A 715 -43.05 30.30 3.18
N GLY A 716 -41.89 29.96 2.60
CA GLY A 716 -41.36 28.59 2.58
C GLY A 716 -40.91 28.14 3.98
N HIS A 717 -40.21 29.00 4.72
CA HIS A 717 -39.86 28.72 6.11
C HIS A 717 -41.10 28.66 7.01
N LEU A 718 -42.03 29.62 6.88
CA LEU A 718 -43.27 29.62 7.66
C LEU A 718 -44.08 28.36 7.42
N TYR A 719 -44.18 27.90 6.17
CA TYR A 719 -44.84 26.64 5.84
C TYR A 719 -44.20 25.42 6.50
N LEU A 720 -42.86 25.34 6.54
CA LEU A 720 -42.16 24.27 7.25
C LEU A 720 -42.50 24.31 8.75
N VAL A 721 -42.51 25.50 9.36
CA VAL A 721 -42.86 25.70 10.77
C VAL A 721 -44.30 25.28 11.05
N GLU A 722 -45.27 25.79 10.29
CA GLU A 722 -46.70 25.48 10.46
C GLU A 722 -46.99 23.99 10.26
N THR A 723 -46.27 23.34 9.35
CA THR A 723 -46.42 21.90 9.11
C THR A 723 -45.84 21.11 10.27
N ALA A 724 -44.64 21.45 10.72
CA ALA A 724 -43.99 20.79 11.84
C ALA A 724 -44.77 20.98 13.15
N SER A 725 -45.27 22.19 13.42
CA SER A 725 -45.95 22.52 14.68
C SER A 725 -47.26 21.77 14.88
N ARG A 726 -47.90 21.29 13.80
CA ARG A 726 -49.11 20.45 13.86
C ARG A 726 -48.81 18.97 14.19
N LEU A 727 -47.55 18.55 14.10
CA LEU A 727 -47.15 17.14 14.24
C LEU A 727 -46.49 16.82 15.58
N VAL A 728 -46.33 17.84 16.44
CA VAL A 728 -45.64 17.78 17.73
C VAL A 728 -46.37 18.66 18.75
N ASP A 729 -46.22 18.33 20.03
CA ASP A 729 -46.81 19.11 21.13
C ASP A 729 -46.02 20.40 21.37
N THR A 730 -44.69 20.33 21.24
CA THR A 730 -43.78 21.48 21.35
C THR A 730 -42.79 21.48 20.18
N LEU A 731 -42.58 22.62 19.53
CA LEU A 731 -41.62 22.78 18.44
C LEU A 731 -40.53 23.80 18.78
N TYR A 732 -39.29 23.34 18.85
CA TYR A 732 -38.11 24.22 18.94
C TYR A 732 -37.64 24.68 17.57
N ILE A 733 -37.44 25.98 17.41
CA ILE A 733 -36.77 26.57 16.25
C ILE A 733 -35.43 27.13 16.70
N PHE A 734 -34.35 26.55 16.21
CA PHE A 734 -32.99 27.02 16.42
C PHE A 734 -32.57 27.87 15.22
N VAL A 735 -32.43 29.18 15.42
CA VAL A 735 -31.99 30.10 14.37
C VAL A 735 -30.46 30.12 14.32
N VAL A 736 -29.88 29.78 13.16
CA VAL A 736 -28.42 29.71 12.98
C VAL A 736 -27.76 31.05 13.38
N GLN A 737 -26.80 31.00 14.30
CA GLN A 737 -26.18 32.17 14.92
C GLN A 737 -24.86 32.55 14.22
N GLU A 738 -24.95 32.93 12.95
CA GLU A 738 -23.80 33.35 12.13
C GLU A 738 -24.10 34.67 11.41
N ASP A 739 -23.18 35.64 11.50
CA ASP A 739 -23.27 36.96 10.83
C ASP A 739 -22.55 36.96 9.46
N LYS A 740 -22.63 35.84 8.74
CA LYS A 740 -22.13 35.68 7.35
C LYS A 740 -23.25 35.74 6.30
N SER A 741 -24.44 36.18 6.71
CA SER A 741 -25.64 36.27 5.88
C SER A 741 -25.89 37.71 5.40
N VAL A 742 -26.87 37.90 4.49
CA VAL A 742 -27.26 39.26 4.04
C VAL A 742 -27.95 40.02 5.16
N PHE A 743 -28.71 39.31 5.99
CA PHE A 743 -29.30 39.83 7.22
C PHE A 743 -28.51 39.33 8.43
N SER A 744 -28.31 40.22 9.40
CA SER A 744 -27.67 39.91 10.68
C SER A 744 -28.47 38.87 11.45
N PHE A 745 -27.81 38.14 12.35
CA PHE A 745 -28.46 37.18 13.23
C PHE A 745 -29.62 37.80 14.02
N LYS A 746 -29.45 39.03 14.53
CA LYS A 746 -30.50 39.74 15.28
C LYS A 746 -31.74 40.00 14.42
N GLU A 747 -31.55 40.43 13.17
CA GLU A 747 -32.66 40.65 12.24
C GLU A 747 -33.35 39.33 11.88
N ARG A 748 -32.59 38.28 11.55
CA ARG A 748 -33.14 36.97 11.21
C ARG A 748 -33.91 36.36 12.39
N LEU A 749 -33.37 36.46 13.60
CA LEU A 749 -34.03 36.00 14.83
C LEU A 749 -35.36 36.75 15.02
N LYS A 750 -35.37 38.08 14.86
CA LYS A 750 -36.57 38.89 14.97
C LYS A 750 -37.61 38.52 13.90
N MET A 751 -37.19 38.37 12.64
CA MET A 751 -38.06 37.94 11.54
C MET A 751 -38.75 36.60 11.83
N VAL A 752 -38.02 35.63 12.38
CA VAL A 752 -38.56 34.33 12.77
C VAL A 752 -39.55 34.49 13.93
N GLN A 753 -39.17 35.20 15.01
CA GLN A 753 -40.04 35.42 16.17
C GLN A 753 -41.35 36.11 15.81
N ASP A 754 -41.29 37.19 15.03
CA ASP A 754 -42.48 37.93 14.59
C ASP A 754 -43.32 37.10 13.61
N GLY A 755 -42.67 36.30 12.75
CA GLY A 755 -43.33 35.41 11.79
C GLY A 755 -44.07 34.22 12.41
N VAL A 756 -43.67 33.75 13.60
CA VAL A 756 -44.28 32.58 14.26
C VAL A 756 -45.10 32.96 15.50
N LYS A 757 -45.27 34.25 15.79
CA LYS A 757 -45.95 34.76 16.99
C LYS A 757 -47.36 34.21 17.20
N GLY A 758 -48.05 33.79 16.14
CA GLY A 758 -49.39 33.19 16.21
C GLY A 758 -49.41 31.69 16.53
N LEU A 759 -48.27 31.05 16.78
CA LEU A 759 -48.16 29.62 17.08
C LEU A 759 -47.76 29.42 18.56
N ASP A 760 -48.74 29.08 19.39
CA ASP A 760 -48.57 29.00 20.85
C ASP A 760 -47.61 27.89 21.31
N ASN A 761 -47.37 26.88 20.46
CA ASN A 761 -46.51 25.74 20.76
C ASN A 761 -45.09 25.83 20.15
N VAL A 762 -44.69 27.00 19.66
CA VAL A 762 -43.39 27.22 19.00
C VAL A 762 -42.47 28.06 19.89
N ILE A 763 -41.28 27.54 20.16
CA ILE A 763 -40.26 28.23 20.95
C ILE A 763 -39.04 28.52 20.07
N VAL A 764 -38.67 29.80 19.96
CA VAL A 764 -37.54 30.25 19.13
C VAL A 764 -36.30 30.51 19.99
N LEU A 765 -35.23 29.78 19.70
CA LEU A 765 -33.93 29.83 20.37
C LEU A 765 -32.81 30.19 19.37
N SER A 766 -31.67 30.63 19.90
CA SER A 766 -30.47 30.77 19.08
C SER A 766 -29.81 29.41 18.86
N GLY A 767 -29.17 29.21 17.71
CA GLY A 767 -28.42 28.00 17.39
C GLY A 767 -27.07 27.89 18.11
N GLY A 768 -26.59 28.99 18.70
CA GLY A 768 -25.26 29.07 19.29
C GLY A 768 -24.15 28.76 18.28
N ASP A 769 -22.97 28.43 18.81
CA ASP A 769 -21.80 28.07 18.00
C ASP A 769 -21.81 26.60 17.56
N PHE A 770 -22.94 25.89 17.72
CA PHE A 770 -23.01 24.42 17.68
C PHE A 770 -23.90 23.84 16.59
N MET A 771 -24.85 24.61 16.06
CA MET A 771 -25.82 24.15 15.06
C MET A 771 -25.66 24.90 13.74
N ILE A 772 -25.14 24.21 12.73
CA ILE A 772 -24.82 24.74 11.39
C ILE A 772 -23.96 26.00 11.53
N SER A 773 -22.94 25.93 12.39
CA SER A 773 -21.99 27.02 12.62
C SER A 773 -20.74 26.86 11.76
N THR A 774 -19.92 27.89 11.71
CA THR A 774 -18.61 27.85 11.06
C THR A 774 -17.58 27.05 11.85
N VAL A 775 -17.91 26.64 13.07
CA VAL A 775 -17.09 25.77 13.93
C VAL A 775 -17.45 24.29 13.71
N THR A 776 -18.75 23.97 13.60
CA THR A 776 -19.23 22.58 13.50
C THR A 776 -19.56 22.14 12.07
N PHE A 777 -19.79 23.10 11.15
CA PHE A 777 -20.10 22.82 9.75
C PHE A 777 -19.65 23.95 8.78
N PRO A 778 -18.33 24.16 8.60
CA PRO A 778 -17.81 25.26 7.77
C PRO A 778 -18.27 25.21 6.31
N GLY A 779 -18.45 24.00 5.75
CA GLY A 779 -18.86 23.78 4.37
C GLY A 779 -20.22 24.36 3.99
N TYR A 780 -21.12 24.57 4.96
CA TYR A 780 -22.42 25.20 4.71
C TYR A 780 -22.29 26.65 4.19
N PHE A 781 -21.20 27.34 4.54
CA PHE A 781 -20.97 28.76 4.19
C PHE A 781 -20.02 28.96 2.98
N MET A 782 -19.42 27.89 2.44
CA MET A 782 -18.42 27.96 1.36
C MET A 782 -18.95 27.43 0.03
N LYS A 783 -20.11 27.95 -0.42
CA LYS A 783 -20.84 27.42 -1.60
C LYS A 783 -20.26 27.82 -2.96
N GLU A 784 -19.27 28.73 -3.02
CA GLU A 784 -18.74 29.32 -4.27
C GLU A 784 -17.30 28.93 -4.63
N ASP A 785 -16.57 28.22 -3.75
CA ASP A 785 -15.22 27.70 -4.03
C ASP A 785 -14.98 26.38 -3.26
N PRO A 786 -15.12 25.20 -3.90
CA PRO A 786 -14.99 23.91 -3.23
C PRO A 786 -13.54 23.42 -3.10
N THR A 787 -12.56 24.32 -3.03
CA THR A 787 -11.15 23.93 -2.86
C THR A 787 -10.80 23.66 -1.38
N ASN A 788 -10.52 22.37 -1.10
CA ASN A 788 -9.71 21.87 0.01
C ASN A 788 -9.98 22.42 1.43
N THR A 789 -11.14 22.12 2.03
CA THR A 789 -11.32 21.70 3.45
C THR A 789 -12.80 21.80 3.84
N CYS A 790 -13.60 20.77 3.56
CA CYS A 790 -14.92 20.67 4.17
C CYS A 790 -14.79 19.81 5.43
N TYR A 791 -14.72 20.46 6.59
CA TYR A 791 -14.77 19.78 7.88
C TYR A 791 -16.16 19.15 8.10
N ASP A 792 -16.04 17.93 8.62
CA ASP A 792 -17.00 16.92 9.04
C ASP A 792 -18.43 17.36 9.42
N SER A 793 -19.39 17.17 8.51
CA SER A 793 -20.83 17.24 8.78
C SER A 793 -21.30 16.31 9.91
N TYR A 794 -20.49 15.34 10.32
CA TYR A 794 -20.80 14.40 11.41
C TYR A 794 -20.74 15.07 12.79
N LEU A 795 -19.83 16.02 13.01
CA LEU A 795 -19.65 16.64 14.33
C LEU A 795 -20.90 17.43 14.75
N ASP A 796 -21.48 18.22 13.85
CA ASP A 796 -22.72 18.97 14.07
C ASP A 796 -23.89 18.04 14.45
N LEU A 797 -24.08 16.95 13.69
CA LEU A 797 -25.16 15.98 13.93
C LEU A 797 -24.96 15.19 15.23
N LYS A 798 -23.73 14.85 15.60
CA LYS A 798 -23.40 14.21 16.88
C LYS A 798 -23.63 15.14 18.06
N ILE A 799 -23.24 16.40 17.95
CA ILE A 799 -23.52 17.41 18.97
C ILE A 799 -25.03 17.54 19.16
N PHE A 800 -25.78 17.62 18.05
CA PHE A 800 -27.23 17.65 18.08
C PHE A 800 -27.81 16.41 18.78
N LEU A 801 -27.36 15.22 18.42
CA LEU A 801 -27.86 13.96 18.99
C LEU A 801 -27.51 13.77 20.47
N HIS A 802 -26.29 14.09 20.88
CA HIS A 802 -25.79 13.71 22.20
C HIS A 802 -25.95 14.80 23.27
N TYR A 803 -26.09 16.07 22.86
CA TYR A 803 -26.23 17.19 23.80
C TYR A 803 -27.57 17.92 23.64
N ILE A 804 -27.98 18.25 22.42
CA ILE A 804 -29.20 19.03 22.18
C ILE A 804 -30.45 18.17 22.40
N VAL A 805 -30.50 16.98 21.78
CA VAL A 805 -31.64 16.05 21.87
C VAL A 805 -31.97 15.68 23.33
N PRO A 806 -31.02 15.26 24.19
CA PRO A 806 -31.32 14.95 25.57
C PRO A 806 -31.68 16.19 26.39
N ALA A 807 -31.09 17.34 26.10
CA ALA A 807 -31.34 18.56 26.86
C ALA A 807 -32.73 19.16 26.65
N PHE A 808 -33.31 18.97 25.47
CA PHE A 808 -34.64 19.49 25.09
C PHE A 808 -35.68 18.39 24.83
N HIS A 809 -35.35 17.12 25.13
CA HIS A 809 -36.21 15.94 24.92
C HIS A 809 -36.74 15.80 23.49
N ILE A 810 -35.93 16.16 22.49
CA ILE A 810 -36.34 16.17 21.08
C ILE A 810 -36.53 14.73 20.56
N SER A 811 -37.70 14.44 20.03
CA SER A 811 -38.06 13.13 19.46
C SER A 811 -38.12 13.15 17.94
N VAL A 812 -38.35 14.32 17.33
CA VAL A 812 -38.49 14.48 15.89
C VAL A 812 -37.70 15.69 15.38
N ARG A 813 -37.01 15.52 14.26
CA ARG A 813 -36.27 16.56 13.56
C ARG A 813 -36.90 16.84 12.20
N PHE A 814 -37.35 18.07 11.95
CA PHE A 814 -37.97 18.45 10.68
C PHE A 814 -36.98 19.24 9.81
N VAL A 815 -36.91 18.89 8.53
CA VAL A 815 -36.12 19.59 7.51
C VAL A 815 -36.94 19.75 6.23
N GLY A 816 -36.62 20.75 5.41
CA GLY A 816 -37.20 20.87 4.07
C GLY A 816 -36.41 20.06 3.05
N THR A 817 -37.09 19.45 2.07
CA THR A 817 -36.43 18.79 0.93
C THR A 817 -35.53 19.79 0.18
N GLU A 818 -34.32 19.42 -0.22
CA GLU A 818 -33.39 20.29 -0.97
C GLU A 818 -32.85 19.59 -2.22
N PRO A 819 -33.50 19.74 -3.38
CA PRO A 819 -33.10 19.06 -4.60
C PRO A 819 -32.02 19.80 -5.42
N PHE A 820 -31.65 21.04 -5.05
CA PHE A 820 -30.76 21.88 -5.88
C PHE A 820 -29.39 22.15 -5.25
N ASP A 821 -29.22 21.93 -3.95
CA ASP A 821 -27.95 22.12 -3.23
C ASP A 821 -27.43 20.77 -2.74
N GLN A 822 -26.39 20.27 -3.40
CA GLN A 822 -25.82 18.95 -3.14
C GLN A 822 -25.24 18.83 -1.71
N VAL A 823 -24.71 19.91 -1.14
CA VAL A 823 -24.15 19.90 0.22
C VAL A 823 -25.27 19.75 1.25
N THR A 824 -26.33 20.53 1.09
CA THR A 824 -27.50 20.46 1.98
C THR A 824 -28.27 19.14 1.79
N ALA A 825 -28.38 18.63 0.57
CA ALA A 825 -28.99 17.32 0.29
C ALA A 825 -28.21 16.17 0.96
N LYS A 826 -26.88 16.20 0.87
CA LYS A 826 -26.01 15.22 1.55
C LYS A 826 -26.15 15.31 3.08
N TYR A 827 -26.21 16.52 3.62
CA TYR A 827 -26.43 16.74 5.05
C TYR A 827 -27.79 16.18 5.52
N ASN A 828 -28.88 16.37 4.76
CA ASN A 828 -30.18 15.76 5.06
C ASN A 828 -30.09 14.22 5.07
N HIS A 829 -29.42 13.63 4.07
CA HIS A 829 -29.21 12.18 4.01
C HIS A 829 -28.42 11.65 5.23
N ASP A 830 -27.34 12.32 5.60
CA ASP A 830 -26.52 11.93 6.75
C ASP A 830 -27.30 12.07 8.07
N MET A 831 -28.11 13.13 8.19
CA MET A 831 -28.99 13.35 9.34
C MET A 831 -29.97 12.18 9.55
N GLN A 832 -30.58 11.65 8.48
CA GLN A 832 -31.49 10.51 8.58
C GLN A 832 -30.79 9.28 9.18
N SER A 833 -29.55 9.01 8.74
CA SER A 833 -28.77 7.87 9.25
C SER A 833 -28.37 8.07 10.72
N ILE A 834 -27.74 9.21 11.03
CA ILE A 834 -27.11 9.46 12.34
C ILE A 834 -28.16 9.63 13.44
N LEU A 835 -29.18 10.47 13.20
CA LEU A 835 -30.22 10.73 14.18
C LEU A 835 -31.18 9.53 14.32
N GLY A 836 -31.43 8.80 13.22
CA GLY A 836 -32.24 7.58 13.22
C GLY A 836 -31.65 6.49 14.11
N MET A 837 -30.34 6.24 14.04
CA MET A 837 -29.63 5.33 14.96
C MET A 837 -29.74 5.76 16.43
N GLY A 838 -29.89 7.05 16.69
CA GLY A 838 -30.04 7.63 18.02
C GLY A 838 -31.48 7.71 18.53
N GLY A 839 -32.45 7.13 17.83
CA GLY A 839 -33.87 7.12 18.22
C GLY A 839 -34.63 8.41 17.93
N VAL A 840 -34.08 9.32 17.10
CA VAL A 840 -34.75 10.57 16.70
C VAL A 840 -35.28 10.43 15.28
N GLN A 841 -36.59 10.63 15.10
CA GLN A 841 -37.22 10.55 13.79
C GLN A 841 -36.86 11.78 12.94
N VAL A 842 -36.38 11.59 11.72
CA VAL A 842 -36.15 12.70 10.77
C VAL A 842 -37.30 12.74 9.76
N VAL A 843 -37.93 13.91 9.60
CA VAL A 843 -39.06 14.13 8.69
C VAL A 843 -38.72 15.21 7.68
N GLU A 844 -38.65 14.82 6.40
CA GLU A 844 -38.49 15.76 5.29
C GLU A 844 -39.84 16.28 4.80
N VAL A 845 -40.02 17.60 4.86
CA VAL A 845 -41.23 18.28 4.38
C VAL A 845 -41.00 18.81 2.96
N PRO A 846 -41.87 18.45 1.99
CA PRO A 846 -41.77 18.95 0.62
C PRO A 846 -41.81 20.49 0.56
N ARG A 847 -40.98 21.10 -0.28
CA ARG A 847 -40.96 22.57 -0.42
C ARG A 847 -42.28 23.16 -0.94
N LYS A 848 -42.69 24.29 -0.35
CA LYS A 848 -43.83 25.10 -0.82
C LYS A 848 -43.57 25.70 -2.20
N LYS A 849 -44.53 25.51 -3.11
CA LYS A 849 -44.48 26.02 -4.48
C LYS A 849 -45.28 27.31 -4.64
N LEU A 850 -44.84 28.18 -5.54
CA LEU A 850 -45.53 29.38 -5.99
C LEU A 850 -45.26 29.60 -7.48
N GLY A 851 -46.32 29.72 -8.31
CA GLY A 851 -46.20 30.07 -9.74
C GLY A 851 -45.32 29.14 -10.59
N GLY A 852 -45.26 27.83 -10.28
CA GLY A 852 -44.44 26.85 -10.98
C GLY A 852 -43.01 26.66 -10.45
N GLY A 853 -42.55 27.50 -9.52
CA GLY A 853 -41.26 27.39 -8.83
C GLY A 853 -41.40 27.16 -7.32
N PHE A 854 -40.27 27.06 -6.61
CA PHE A 854 -40.23 26.96 -5.14
C PHE A 854 -39.97 28.32 -4.49
N ILE A 855 -40.59 28.57 -3.34
CA ILE A 855 -40.29 29.75 -2.53
C ILE A 855 -38.90 29.54 -1.89
N SER A 856 -37.89 30.31 -2.30
CA SER A 856 -36.53 30.21 -1.76
C SER A 856 -35.99 31.57 -1.33
N ALA A 857 -35.16 31.58 -0.29
CA ALA A 857 -34.51 32.79 0.20
C ALA A 857 -33.55 33.41 -0.85
N THR A 858 -32.98 32.59 -1.74
CA THR A 858 -32.13 33.06 -2.85
C THR A 858 -32.92 33.90 -3.85
N VAL A 859 -34.14 33.49 -4.21
CA VAL A 859 -35.04 34.29 -5.07
C VAL A 859 -35.39 35.61 -4.39
N VAL A 860 -35.70 35.57 -3.09
CA VAL A 860 -35.99 36.77 -2.29
C VAL A 860 -34.82 37.76 -2.30
N ARG A 861 -33.59 37.29 -2.06
CA ARG A 861 -32.39 38.16 -2.12
C ARG A 861 -32.17 38.75 -3.51
N LYS A 862 -32.49 38.02 -4.58
CA LYS A 862 -32.45 38.55 -5.95
C LYS A 862 -33.48 39.65 -6.18
N LEU A 863 -34.73 39.44 -5.75
CA LEU A 863 -35.80 40.45 -5.86
C LEU A 863 -35.48 41.72 -5.05
N LEU A 864 -34.84 41.56 -3.89
CA LEU A 864 -34.36 42.69 -3.09
C LEU A 864 -33.29 43.50 -3.82
N LYS A 865 -32.31 42.83 -4.43
CA LYS A 865 -31.27 43.49 -5.25
C LYS A 865 -31.88 44.22 -6.45
N GLU A 866 -32.94 43.66 -7.04
CA GLU A 866 -33.67 44.23 -8.18
C GLU A 866 -34.75 45.27 -7.76
N ARG A 867 -34.94 45.52 -6.46
CA ARG A 867 -35.95 46.44 -5.90
C ARG A 867 -37.39 46.16 -6.37
N LYS A 868 -37.74 44.89 -6.57
CA LYS A 868 -39.07 44.43 -6.99
C LYS A 868 -39.99 44.18 -5.80
N TRP A 869 -40.48 45.26 -5.19
CA TRP A 869 -41.22 45.24 -3.94
C TRP A 869 -42.58 44.52 -4.01
N ASP A 870 -43.32 44.74 -5.09
CA ASP A 870 -44.64 44.11 -5.26
C ASP A 870 -44.52 42.58 -5.38
N GLU A 871 -43.52 42.10 -6.12
CA GLU A 871 -43.23 40.67 -6.24
C GLU A 871 -42.71 40.09 -4.92
N LEU A 872 -41.82 40.80 -4.23
CA LEU A 872 -41.24 40.39 -2.94
C LEU A 872 -42.31 40.02 -1.91
N ARG A 873 -43.41 40.79 -1.85
CA ARG A 873 -44.51 40.58 -0.89
C ARG A 873 -45.19 39.22 -1.06
N SER A 874 -45.06 38.57 -2.22
CA SER A 874 -45.60 37.24 -2.48
C SER A 874 -44.70 36.11 -1.94
N PHE A 875 -43.45 36.39 -1.56
CA PHE A 875 -42.47 35.38 -1.11
C PHE A 875 -42.17 35.42 0.39
N VAL A 876 -42.42 36.54 1.06
CA VAL A 876 -42.08 36.72 2.48
C VAL A 876 -43.30 37.15 3.31
N PRO A 877 -43.41 36.72 4.59
CA PRO A 877 -44.44 37.19 5.50
C PRO A 877 -44.38 38.71 5.70
N ASP A 878 -45.52 39.33 6.03
CA ASP A 878 -45.59 40.78 6.28
C ASP A 878 -44.59 41.22 7.37
N SER A 879 -44.31 40.39 8.37
CA SER A 879 -43.30 40.66 9.41
C SER A 879 -41.89 40.79 8.84
N THR A 880 -41.53 39.94 7.89
CA THR A 880 -40.24 40.03 7.19
C THR A 880 -40.23 41.20 6.22
N TYR A 881 -41.32 41.41 5.48
CA TYR A 881 -41.43 42.52 4.54
C TYR A 881 -41.22 43.88 5.22
N GLN A 882 -41.81 44.08 6.40
CA GLN A 882 -41.63 45.29 7.20
C GLN A 882 -40.17 45.49 7.62
N ILE A 883 -39.54 44.48 8.23
CA ILE A 883 -38.13 44.58 8.68
C ILE A 883 -37.19 44.89 7.52
N VAL A 884 -37.41 44.29 6.35
CA VAL A 884 -36.57 44.51 5.17
C VAL A 884 -36.79 45.90 4.55
N ARG A 885 -38.02 46.41 4.56
CA ARG A 885 -38.33 47.77 4.06
C ARG A 885 -37.75 48.84 4.97
N ASP A 886 -37.94 48.70 6.28
CA ASP A 886 -37.49 49.67 7.27
C ASP A 886 -35.94 49.76 7.32
N GLY A 887 -35.23 48.66 7.05
CA GLY A 887 -33.77 48.63 6.95
C GLY A 887 -33.16 49.19 5.66
N ILE A 888 -33.97 49.55 4.66
CA ILE A 888 -33.53 50.22 3.41
C ILE A 888 -33.84 51.74 3.44
N GLU A 889 -34.74 52.18 4.33
CA GLU A 889 -35.03 53.60 4.58
C GLU A 889 -34.08 54.26 5.61
N GLN A 890 -33.28 53.45 6.33
CA GLN A 890 -32.12 53.87 7.13
C GLN A 890 -30.82 53.77 6.32
#